data_AF-A0A956C8V7-F1
#
_entry.id   AF-A0A956C8V7-F1
#
_cell.length_a   1.000
_cell.length_b   1.000
_cell.length_c   1.000
_cell.angle_alpha   90.00
_cell.angle_beta   90.00
_cell.angle_gamma   90.00
#
_symmetry.space_group_name_H-M   'P 1'
#
loop_
_entity.id
_entity.type
_entity.pdbx_description
1 polymer ?
#
loop_
_entity_poly.entity_id
_entity_poly.type
_entity_poly.pdbx_seq_one_letter_code
_entity_poly.pdbx_strand_id
1 'polypeptide(L)'
;MNLKHLMPLCAALGATALAVTPLACSGSSDSNAGLGTGGSTQDGGGGFGNVSGTGGTGGTGGLAGTGGTGGGDPCPGATLCNGVCTQTSFDPMNCGSCGNECASGEVCSAGQCGLNCSGGTTQCGNLCVNTDSDAQNCGSCGNACAAGEVCSAGQCGLSCVGGSTQCGTSCVDVTSDPANCGTCGTACATGEVCSAGQCGLNCSGGTTQCGSLCVNTDGDPLNCGACGNACAAGEVCSSGQCGLTCVGGSTKCGTACVNTQSDAANCGSCGNACAAGEVCSGGSCGLVCSGGTTKCGTACVNTQTDPQNCGTCGNACAAGQACSGGSCSLVCGGGSTKCGSTCVDTNTDPANCGSCGNACNSGEVCSAGTCTGICGGGLTKCGNSCVNTQTDPGNCGSCGNACAPGAFCSAGTCQQCNSATTDCDGDGWLVSEGDCCDKPGLCGNEPALVNPGAIEVLGNGIDDNCNGKPDLFDTEDTVACDTGLASSSSTGADYAKAMGICRTTQENPASKKDKTWGLIDAEILRADGTALGDARARSIRGAFGSVSPKTTEGSSVAVLSSGIASDATQTNPGPNGGAPGGSNVSNSHTPSSQVSISSCTSSKCIKDWFAAANPPLKAANALPVAPNCGSGTAGGPSTARDSVMLRFRLRAPTNARAFSFNSYFLSAEYPEFVCSSYNDQFVALVDTPNGTPSPIANPVDKNLMTFVDASQKKWPIGINIAKGTNLFAVCDPAVSQSGSSCYDSDVNAASCSLGISQLTGTGFEKSTGGTCVIGGGTHWLTTAGNVIPGDIVELRIVIWDVGDTAYDSTALLDGFKWLSNATLPGTG
;
A
#
# COMPACT_ATOMS: atom_id res chain seq x y z
N MET A 1 64.13 -45.06 -10.84
CA MET A 1 64.09 -46.55 -10.87
C MET A 1 62.64 -46.96 -11.05
N ASN A 2 62.34 -47.95 -11.90
CA ASN A 2 61.04 -48.66 -12.08
C ASN A 2 59.80 -47.82 -12.49
N LEU A 3 59.07 -48.10 -13.58
CA LEU A 3 58.23 -49.29 -13.97
C LEU A 3 56.95 -49.40 -13.10
N LYS A 4 55.72 -49.68 -13.58
CA LYS A 4 55.07 -50.01 -14.89
C LYS A 4 53.57 -49.57 -14.79
N HIS A 5 52.84 -49.09 -15.79
CA HIS A 5 52.25 -49.78 -16.98
C HIS A 5 51.31 -50.98 -16.66
N LEU A 6 49.97 -50.82 -16.82
CA LEU A 6 49.01 -51.78 -17.44
C LEU A 6 47.50 -51.39 -17.31
N MET A 7 46.71 -51.74 -18.33
CA MET A 7 45.22 -51.92 -18.30
C MET A 7 44.89 -53.43 -18.23
N PRO A 8 43.63 -53.86 -17.94
CA PRO A 8 42.58 -54.06 -18.95
C PRO A 8 41.17 -53.58 -18.48
N LEU A 9 40.09 -53.38 -19.26
CA LEU A 9 39.65 -53.70 -20.65
C LEU A 9 38.66 -54.90 -20.79
N CYS A 10 37.35 -54.57 -20.80
CA CYS A 10 36.20 -55.19 -21.52
C CYS A 10 34.99 -54.22 -21.37
N ALA A 11 34.21 -53.80 -22.37
CA ALA A 11 33.48 -54.46 -23.48
C ALA A 11 32.09 -55.01 -23.04
N ALA A 12 30.96 -54.78 -23.74
CA ALA A 12 30.66 -53.97 -24.94
C ALA A 12 29.12 -53.73 -25.10
N LEU A 13 28.69 -53.23 -26.27
CA LEU A 13 27.31 -52.95 -26.75
C LEU A 13 26.66 -51.67 -26.20
N GLY A 14 26.02 -50.82 -27.01
CA GLY A 14 25.92 -50.80 -28.48
C GLY A 14 25.24 -49.50 -28.96
N ALA A 15 25.61 -48.99 -30.14
CA ALA A 15 25.17 -47.67 -30.62
C ALA A 15 24.59 -47.72 -32.05
N THR A 16 23.62 -46.84 -32.30
CA THR A 16 23.14 -46.43 -33.64
C THR A 16 22.99 -44.91 -33.65
N ALA A 17 23.51 -44.24 -34.67
CA ALA A 17 23.66 -42.78 -34.70
C ALA A 17 23.14 -42.17 -36.02
N LEU A 18 22.64 -40.93 -35.92
CA LEU A 18 22.26 -40.04 -37.02
C LEU A 18 22.05 -38.63 -36.44
N ALA A 19 22.43 -37.51 -37.05
CA ALA A 19 23.54 -37.21 -37.97
C ALA A 19 23.82 -35.68 -37.84
N VAL A 20 24.96 -35.17 -38.32
CA VAL A 20 25.39 -33.76 -38.12
C VAL A 20 25.93 -33.16 -39.44
N THR A 21 26.28 -31.86 -39.44
CA THR A 21 27.20 -31.15 -40.36
C THR A 21 26.52 -30.36 -41.54
N PRO A 22 27.20 -29.40 -42.25
CA PRO A 22 26.66 -28.03 -42.42
C PRO A 22 26.87 -27.45 -43.86
N LEU A 23 26.92 -26.12 -44.04
CA LEU A 23 27.64 -25.33 -45.10
C LEU A 23 27.46 -23.81 -44.72
N ALA A 24 28.43 -22.87 -44.72
CA ALA A 24 29.34 -22.31 -45.76
C ALA A 24 28.66 -21.30 -46.74
N CYS A 25 29.29 -20.23 -47.27
CA CYS A 25 30.42 -19.37 -46.84
C CYS A 25 30.51 -18.05 -47.68
N SER A 26 31.01 -16.95 -47.08
CA SER A 26 31.74 -15.80 -47.68
C SER A 26 31.26 -14.99 -48.92
N GLY A 27 31.13 -13.66 -48.73
CA GLY A 27 31.53 -12.58 -49.67
C GLY A 27 30.45 -11.94 -50.56
N SER A 28 30.63 -10.74 -51.17
CA SER A 28 31.52 -9.59 -50.88
C SER A 28 31.14 -8.35 -51.73
N SER A 29 31.31 -7.14 -51.18
CA SER A 29 31.50 -5.80 -51.80
C SER A 29 31.10 -5.51 -53.27
N ASP A 30 30.23 -4.50 -53.51
CA ASP A 30 30.43 -3.31 -54.38
C ASP A 30 29.10 -2.56 -54.71
N SER A 31 29.13 -1.45 -55.48
CA SER A 31 29.30 -0.07 -54.99
C SER A 31 28.84 0.98 -56.06
N ASN A 32 28.33 2.13 -55.60
CA ASN A 32 28.18 3.43 -56.33
C ASN A 32 27.09 3.61 -57.44
N ALA A 33 26.51 4.84 -57.48
CA ALA A 33 25.70 5.51 -58.53
C ALA A 33 24.41 4.83 -59.09
N GLY A 34 23.40 5.55 -59.63
CA GLY A 34 23.12 7.00 -59.67
C GLY A 34 22.24 7.41 -60.89
N LEU A 35 21.30 8.36 -60.70
CA LEU A 35 20.35 8.91 -61.71
C LEU A 35 19.28 7.91 -62.25
N GLY A 36 18.09 8.29 -62.71
CA GLY A 36 17.39 9.59 -62.71
C GLY A 36 16.09 9.59 -63.56
N THR A 37 15.27 10.65 -63.42
CA THR A 37 14.22 11.16 -64.36
C THR A 37 13.05 10.28 -64.87
N GLY A 38 11.81 10.83 -64.77
CA GLY A 38 10.86 10.84 -65.91
C GLY A 38 9.42 10.29 -65.69
N GLY A 39 8.41 11.02 -66.18
CA GLY A 39 6.96 10.63 -66.18
C GLY A 39 6.26 10.96 -64.85
N SER A 40 5.12 11.68 -64.74
CA SER A 40 3.99 11.96 -65.66
C SER A 40 3.10 10.71 -65.90
N THR A 41 1.76 10.77 -65.91
CA THR A 41 0.80 11.91 -65.88
C THR A 41 -0.65 11.41 -65.65
N GLN A 42 -1.50 12.18 -64.93
CA GLN A 42 -2.97 12.32 -65.15
C GLN A 42 -3.89 11.06 -64.93
N ASP A 43 -5.22 11.15 -64.73
CA ASP A 43 -6.13 12.29 -64.43
C ASP A 43 -7.46 11.83 -63.78
N GLY A 44 -8.18 12.78 -63.16
CA GLY A 44 -9.65 12.77 -62.99
C GLY A 44 -10.26 12.12 -61.73
N GLY A 45 -11.41 12.59 -61.18
CA GLY A 45 -12.13 13.86 -61.42
C GLY A 45 -13.66 13.84 -61.19
N GLY A 46 -14.17 14.69 -60.28
CA GLY A 46 -15.62 14.98 -60.06
C GLY A 46 -16.41 13.99 -59.17
N GLY A 47 -17.55 14.32 -58.53
CA GLY A 47 -18.32 15.59 -58.43
C GLY A 47 -19.84 15.40 -58.65
N PHE A 48 -20.81 16.15 -58.07
CA PHE A 48 -20.87 17.20 -57.03
C PHE A 48 -22.32 17.41 -56.51
N GLY A 49 -22.53 17.86 -55.26
CA GLY A 49 -23.84 18.29 -54.68
C GLY A 49 -23.91 18.07 -53.14
N ASN A 50 -24.15 19.02 -52.21
CA ASN A 50 -24.80 20.36 -52.18
C ASN A 50 -26.35 20.26 -52.20
N VAL A 51 -27.20 21.00 -51.45
CA VAL A 51 -27.19 22.32 -50.73
C VAL A 51 -27.94 22.13 -49.36
N SER A 52 -27.83 22.86 -48.23
CA SER A 52 -27.45 24.25 -47.83
C SER A 52 -26.58 24.24 -46.54
N GLY A 53 -26.46 25.20 -45.59
CA GLY A 53 -27.06 26.53 -45.27
C GLY A 53 -27.54 26.59 -43.79
N THR A 54 -27.61 27.73 -43.05
CA THR A 54 -27.34 29.15 -43.36
C THR A 54 -26.89 29.99 -42.12
N GLY A 55 -25.97 30.96 -42.33
CA GLY A 55 -25.72 32.15 -41.48
C GLY A 55 -24.79 31.96 -40.26
N GLY A 56 -23.95 32.91 -39.82
CA GLY A 56 -23.73 34.33 -40.17
C GLY A 56 -23.53 35.16 -38.87
N THR A 57 -22.73 36.25 -38.75
CA THR A 57 -21.99 37.09 -39.73
C THR A 57 -20.88 37.96 -39.07
N GLY A 58 -19.79 38.25 -39.81
CA GLY A 58 -18.93 39.47 -39.68
C GLY A 58 -17.77 39.43 -38.65
N GLY A 59 -16.57 39.98 -38.89
CA GLY A 59 -16.02 40.80 -39.99
C GLY A 59 -15.63 42.23 -39.52
N THR A 60 -14.58 42.94 -39.98
CA THR A 60 -13.54 42.79 -41.06
C THR A 60 -12.34 43.71 -40.66
N GLY A 61 -11.15 43.82 -41.30
CA GLY A 61 -10.53 43.24 -42.51
C GLY A 61 -9.67 44.30 -43.26
N GLY A 62 -8.43 44.01 -43.69
CA GLY A 62 -7.52 45.03 -44.29
C GLY A 62 -6.32 44.45 -45.08
N LEU A 63 -5.79 45.21 -46.04
CA LEU A 63 -4.99 44.73 -47.20
C LEU A 63 -3.44 44.86 -47.08
N ALA A 64 -2.76 43.91 -47.73
CA ALA A 64 -1.47 44.02 -48.46
C ALA A 64 -0.15 44.35 -47.71
N GLY A 65 0.91 43.56 -47.99
CA GLY A 65 2.30 43.85 -47.60
C GLY A 65 3.27 42.70 -47.90
N THR A 66 4.30 42.94 -48.70
CA THR A 66 5.26 41.93 -49.21
C THR A 66 6.28 41.43 -48.19
N GLY A 67 6.47 40.10 -48.12
CA GLY A 67 7.79 39.44 -48.08
C GLY A 67 8.73 39.70 -46.89
N GLY A 68 8.74 38.78 -45.92
CA GLY A 68 9.77 38.67 -44.89
C GLY A 68 9.73 37.29 -44.22
N THR A 69 10.88 36.79 -43.74
CA THR A 69 11.00 35.48 -43.07
C THR A 69 11.10 35.63 -41.55
N GLY A 70 10.14 35.06 -40.81
CA GLY A 70 10.28 34.79 -39.37
C GLY A 70 9.08 35.20 -38.51
N GLY A 71 8.91 34.50 -37.39
CA GLY A 71 8.14 34.94 -36.21
C GLY A 71 6.65 35.22 -36.40
N GLY A 72 5.80 34.21 -36.21
CA GLY A 72 4.44 34.46 -35.74
C GLY A 72 4.46 34.85 -34.25
N ASP A 73 3.62 35.78 -33.83
CA ASP A 73 3.49 36.20 -32.43
C ASP A 73 3.01 35.03 -31.56
N PRO A 74 3.79 34.59 -30.55
CA PRO A 74 3.43 33.43 -29.73
C PRO A 74 2.30 33.69 -28.74
N CYS A 75 1.93 34.95 -28.43
CA CYS A 75 0.94 35.27 -27.39
C CYS A 75 -0.13 36.29 -27.83
N PRO A 76 -1.03 35.97 -28.78
CA PRO A 76 -2.07 36.88 -29.23
C PRO A 76 -2.97 37.37 -28.08
N GLY A 77 -2.82 38.65 -27.70
CA GLY A 77 -3.60 39.27 -26.61
C GLY A 77 -3.12 38.95 -25.20
N ALA A 78 -1.87 38.48 -25.04
CA ALA A 78 -1.17 38.31 -23.75
C ALA A 78 0.30 38.77 -23.89
N THR A 79 1.08 38.78 -22.80
CA THR A 79 2.52 39.10 -22.86
C THR A 79 3.35 37.83 -22.68
N LEU A 80 4.36 37.60 -23.53
CA LEU A 80 5.28 36.48 -23.36
C LEU A 80 6.27 36.75 -22.22
N CYS A 81 6.01 36.19 -21.04
CA CYS A 81 6.85 36.29 -19.86
C CYS A 81 7.64 34.98 -19.67
N ASN A 82 8.97 35.03 -19.82
CA ASN A 82 9.87 33.88 -19.66
C ASN A 82 9.49 32.62 -20.46
N GLY A 83 8.85 32.78 -21.63
CA GLY A 83 8.37 31.69 -22.48
C GLY A 83 6.92 31.27 -22.27
N VAL A 84 6.20 31.88 -21.32
CA VAL A 84 4.78 31.61 -21.01
C VAL A 84 3.92 32.82 -21.41
N CYS A 85 2.72 32.60 -21.95
CA CYS A 85 1.79 33.68 -22.26
C CYS A 85 1.00 34.11 -21.02
N THR A 86 1.31 35.29 -20.51
CA THR A 86 0.79 35.82 -19.24
C THR A 86 -0.16 37.00 -19.44
N GLN A 87 -1.29 36.99 -18.72
CA GLN A 87 -2.28 38.06 -18.73
C GLN A 87 -1.94 39.15 -17.71
N THR A 88 -1.01 40.02 -18.11
CA THR A 88 -0.51 41.14 -17.30
C THR A 88 -1.60 42.14 -16.86
N SER A 89 -2.81 42.08 -17.43
CA SER A 89 -3.94 42.91 -17.00
C SER A 89 -4.54 42.53 -15.63
N PHE A 90 -4.29 41.32 -15.12
CA PHE A 90 -4.84 40.86 -13.84
C PHE A 90 -3.97 39.82 -13.09
N ASP A 91 -2.84 39.37 -13.64
CA ASP A 91 -1.86 38.55 -12.90
C ASP A 91 -1.12 39.39 -11.83
N PRO A 92 -1.23 39.07 -10.52
CA PRO A 92 -0.54 39.80 -9.45
C PRO A 92 0.99 39.71 -9.49
N MET A 93 1.58 38.70 -10.13
CA MET A 93 3.04 38.52 -10.24
C MET A 93 3.64 39.14 -11.51
N ASN A 94 2.79 39.59 -12.44
CA ASN A 94 3.19 40.13 -13.75
C ASN A 94 2.33 41.36 -14.12
N CYS A 95 1.97 42.18 -13.14
CA CYS A 95 0.95 43.21 -13.32
C CYS A 95 1.45 44.36 -14.20
N GLY A 96 0.79 44.60 -15.33
CA GLY A 96 1.18 45.55 -16.37
C GLY A 96 2.39 45.13 -17.21
N SER A 97 3.32 44.36 -16.64
CA SER A 97 4.51 43.82 -17.32
C SER A 97 5.10 42.61 -16.59
N CYS A 98 5.86 41.79 -17.31
CA CYS A 98 6.48 40.57 -16.78
C CYS A 98 7.37 40.84 -15.56
N GLY A 99 7.18 40.06 -14.49
CA GLY A 99 7.94 40.17 -13.24
C GLY A 99 7.64 41.41 -12.39
N ASN A 100 6.60 42.18 -12.72
CA ASN A 100 6.14 43.30 -11.89
C ASN A 100 5.10 42.80 -10.88
N GLU A 101 5.58 42.33 -9.74
CA GLU A 101 4.78 41.78 -8.65
C GLU A 101 4.11 42.88 -7.80
N CYS A 102 2.83 42.70 -7.45
CA CYS A 102 2.07 43.64 -6.61
C CYS A 102 2.45 43.52 -5.13
N ALA A 103 2.34 44.63 -4.38
CA ALA A 103 2.66 44.61 -2.96
C ALA A 103 1.66 43.76 -2.15
N SER A 104 2.11 43.14 -1.06
CA SER A 104 1.29 42.26 -0.22
C SER A 104 0.00 42.94 0.27
N GLY A 105 -1.14 42.51 -0.26
CA GLY A 105 -2.48 43.04 0.01
C GLY A 105 -3.12 43.77 -1.17
N GLU A 106 -2.36 44.16 -2.18
CA GLU A 106 -2.87 44.74 -3.43
C GLU A 106 -3.34 43.66 -4.41
N VAL A 107 -4.29 44.02 -5.29
CA VAL A 107 -4.71 43.18 -6.43
C VAL A 107 -4.30 43.83 -7.74
N CYS A 108 -3.97 43.03 -8.75
CA CYS A 108 -3.75 43.53 -10.11
C CYS A 108 -5.09 43.73 -10.81
N SER A 109 -5.34 44.93 -11.33
CA SER A 109 -6.54 45.25 -12.12
C SER A 109 -6.19 46.22 -13.24
N ALA A 110 -6.62 45.90 -14.46
CA ALA A 110 -6.26 46.61 -15.70
C ALA A 110 -4.74 46.84 -15.89
N GLY A 111 -3.90 45.98 -15.30
CA GLY A 111 -2.44 46.09 -15.35
C GLY A 111 -1.83 47.10 -14.36
N GLN A 112 -2.56 47.49 -13.31
CA GLN A 112 -2.01 48.23 -12.17
C GLN A 112 -2.34 47.54 -10.84
N CYS A 113 -1.39 47.57 -9.91
CA CYS A 113 -1.57 47.08 -8.55
C CYS A 113 -2.30 48.14 -7.71
N GLY A 114 -3.20 47.71 -6.84
CA GLY A 114 -3.77 48.59 -5.81
C GLY A 114 -4.88 47.96 -4.96
N LEU A 115 -5.30 48.70 -3.93
CA LEU A 115 -6.42 48.35 -3.05
C LEU A 115 -7.74 48.93 -3.57
N ASN A 116 -8.47 48.17 -4.39
CA ASN A 116 -9.84 48.49 -4.81
C ASN A 116 -10.76 47.26 -4.68
N CYS A 117 -11.37 47.06 -3.51
CA CYS A 117 -12.40 46.04 -3.31
C CYS A 117 -13.54 46.24 -4.32
N SER A 118 -13.86 45.19 -5.08
CA SER A 118 -14.87 45.23 -6.14
C SER A 118 -15.54 43.86 -6.28
N GLY A 119 -16.71 43.79 -6.90
CA GLY A 119 -17.52 42.57 -6.95
C GLY A 119 -18.43 42.33 -5.72
N GLY A 120 -18.78 43.40 -4.98
CA GLY A 120 -19.73 43.32 -3.86
C GLY A 120 -19.11 43.08 -2.48
N THR A 121 -17.80 42.87 -2.40
CA THR A 121 -17.08 42.74 -1.12
C THR A 121 -16.87 44.08 -0.42
N THR A 122 -17.13 44.14 0.89
CA THR A 122 -16.89 45.29 1.76
C THR A 122 -15.44 45.26 2.29
N GLN A 123 -14.78 46.41 2.37
CA GLN A 123 -13.45 46.50 3.00
C GLN A 123 -13.59 46.48 4.53
N CYS A 124 -13.03 45.43 5.16
CA CYS A 124 -12.96 45.28 6.61
C CYS A 124 -11.49 45.32 7.04
N GLY A 125 -10.97 46.53 7.26
CA GLY A 125 -9.55 46.76 7.55
C GLY A 125 -8.69 46.50 6.32
N ASN A 126 -7.82 45.47 6.40
CA ASN A 126 -6.87 45.12 5.34
C ASN A 126 -7.38 44.03 4.39
N LEU A 127 -8.61 43.53 4.58
CA LEU A 127 -9.26 42.53 3.71
C LEU A 127 -10.52 43.09 3.05
N CYS A 128 -10.83 42.58 1.85
CA CYS A 128 -12.17 42.64 1.26
C CYS A 128 -12.92 41.36 1.65
N VAL A 129 -14.12 41.46 2.25
CA VAL A 129 -14.95 40.30 2.67
C VAL A 129 -16.38 40.43 2.16
N ASN A 130 -17.08 39.30 1.98
CA ASN A 130 -18.49 39.31 1.56
C ASN A 130 -19.41 39.27 2.79
N THR A 131 -19.90 40.43 3.20
CA THR A 131 -20.76 40.60 4.38
C THR A 131 -22.12 39.88 4.27
N ASP A 132 -22.55 39.45 3.09
CA ASP A 132 -23.86 38.79 2.93
C ASP A 132 -23.81 37.28 3.23
N SER A 133 -22.61 36.70 3.33
CA SER A 133 -22.38 35.26 3.49
C SER A 133 -21.26 34.87 4.47
N ASP A 134 -20.36 35.80 4.82
CA ASP A 134 -19.31 35.55 5.80
C ASP A 134 -19.88 35.53 7.23
N ALA A 135 -19.88 34.35 7.85
CA ALA A 135 -20.38 34.14 9.21
C ALA A 135 -19.57 34.83 10.32
N GLN A 136 -18.43 35.46 10.00
CA GLN A 136 -17.61 36.28 10.91
C GLN A 136 -17.78 37.79 10.67
N ASN A 137 -18.39 38.17 9.54
CA ASN A 137 -18.61 39.56 9.10
C ASN A 137 -20.05 39.78 8.60
N CYS A 138 -21.03 39.12 9.21
CA CYS A 138 -22.38 39.00 8.68
C CYS A 138 -23.16 40.32 8.79
N GLY A 139 -23.56 40.89 7.65
CA GLY A 139 -24.20 42.20 7.52
C GLY A 139 -23.26 43.40 7.79
N SER A 140 -22.13 43.19 8.47
CA SER A 140 -21.10 44.21 8.73
C SER A 140 -19.80 43.60 9.27
N CYS A 141 -18.68 44.31 9.08
CA CYS A 141 -17.36 43.91 9.57
C CYS A 141 -17.36 43.53 11.07
N GLY A 142 -16.87 42.34 11.40
CA GLY A 142 -16.72 41.84 12.77
C GLY A 142 -18.01 41.35 13.45
N ASN A 143 -19.15 41.32 12.76
CA ASN A 143 -20.40 40.78 13.30
C ASN A 143 -20.50 39.27 13.05
N ALA A 144 -20.03 38.47 14.02
CA ALA A 144 -20.03 37.01 13.92
C ALA A 144 -21.37 36.38 14.38
N CYS A 145 -21.83 35.34 13.67
CA CYS A 145 -23.05 34.60 14.00
C CYS A 145 -22.86 33.67 15.21
N ALA A 146 -23.97 33.27 15.86
CA ALA A 146 -23.92 32.35 16.99
C ALA A 146 -23.60 30.91 16.56
N ALA A 147 -23.08 30.10 17.49
CA ALA A 147 -22.73 28.71 17.21
C ALA A 147 -23.97 27.87 16.83
N GLY A 148 -24.01 27.43 15.57
CA GLY A 148 -25.14 26.70 14.98
C GLY A 148 -25.99 27.51 13.98
N GLU A 149 -25.74 28.81 13.86
CA GLU A 149 -26.35 29.68 12.84
C GLU A 149 -25.48 29.81 11.58
N VAL A 150 -26.10 30.14 10.46
CA VAL A 150 -25.40 30.51 9.21
C VAL A 150 -25.70 31.96 8.84
N CYS A 151 -24.75 32.63 8.16
CA CYS A 151 -24.99 33.93 7.56
C CYS A 151 -25.65 33.77 6.18
N SER A 152 -26.78 34.42 5.96
CA SER A 152 -27.47 34.45 4.68
C SER A 152 -28.10 35.83 4.46
N ALA A 153 -27.75 36.48 3.35
CA ALA A 153 -28.18 37.86 3.03
C ALA A 153 -27.91 38.86 4.18
N GLY A 154 -26.76 38.70 4.85
CA GLY A 154 -26.32 39.58 5.93
C GLY A 154 -27.05 39.40 7.26
N GLN A 155 -27.81 38.31 7.42
CA GLN A 155 -28.46 37.95 8.69
C GLN A 155 -28.04 36.55 9.17
N CYS A 156 -27.86 36.41 10.47
CA CYS A 156 -27.58 35.14 11.14
C CYS A 156 -28.90 34.43 11.51
N GLY A 157 -28.94 33.11 11.35
CA GLY A 157 -30.02 32.29 11.89
C GLY A 157 -29.95 30.81 11.51
N LEU A 158 -30.92 30.04 12.02
CA LEU A 158 -31.19 28.65 11.63
C LEU A 158 -32.34 28.61 10.61
N SER A 159 -32.06 28.20 9.38
CA SER A 159 -33.05 28.11 8.30
C SER A 159 -32.79 26.89 7.42
N CYS A 160 -33.84 26.14 7.08
CA CYS A 160 -33.77 25.00 6.15
C CYS A 160 -33.62 25.52 4.71
N VAL A 161 -32.41 25.45 4.15
CA VAL A 161 -32.10 25.94 2.79
C VAL A 161 -32.54 24.93 1.73
N GLY A 162 -33.03 25.40 0.58
CA GLY A 162 -33.33 24.56 -0.59
C GLY A 162 -34.79 24.12 -0.76
N GLY A 163 -35.71 24.55 0.11
CA GLY A 163 -37.15 24.23 0.01
C GLY A 163 -37.59 22.97 0.76
N SER A 164 -36.66 22.26 1.40
CA SER A 164 -36.94 21.18 2.35
C SER A 164 -37.87 21.64 3.49
N THR A 165 -38.79 20.79 3.90
CA THR A 165 -39.73 21.05 5.00
C THR A 165 -39.10 20.69 6.35
N GLN A 166 -39.32 21.52 7.38
CA GLN A 166 -38.90 21.20 8.75
C GLN A 166 -39.85 20.16 9.37
N CYS A 167 -39.37 18.94 9.55
CA CYS A 167 -40.05 17.87 10.27
C CYS A 167 -39.39 17.71 11.65
N GLY A 168 -39.88 18.46 12.65
CA GLY A 168 -39.32 18.47 14.00
C GLY A 168 -38.01 19.25 14.09
N THR A 169 -36.92 18.59 14.51
CA THR A 169 -35.57 19.18 14.64
C THR A 169 -34.71 18.99 13.38
N SER A 170 -35.29 18.62 12.25
CA SER A 170 -34.56 18.29 11.02
C SER A 170 -35.30 18.77 9.77
N CYS A 171 -34.53 19.11 8.73
CA CYS A 171 -35.04 19.49 7.41
C CYS A 171 -35.07 18.24 6.51
N VAL A 172 -36.18 17.96 5.82
CA VAL A 172 -36.30 16.83 4.87
C VAL A 172 -37.02 17.24 3.58
N ASP A 173 -36.69 16.60 2.46
CA ASP A 173 -37.37 16.84 1.19
C ASP A 173 -38.56 15.89 1.00
N VAL A 174 -39.76 16.39 1.36
CA VAL A 174 -41.02 15.65 1.23
C VAL A 174 -41.42 15.35 -0.22
N THR A 175 -40.71 15.86 -1.23
CA THR A 175 -41.00 15.54 -2.64
C THR A 175 -40.33 14.26 -3.14
N SER A 176 -39.26 13.82 -2.47
CA SER A 176 -38.44 12.67 -2.87
C SER A 176 -38.08 11.68 -1.74
N ASP A 177 -38.21 12.05 -0.47
CA ASP A 177 -37.91 11.16 0.67
C ASP A 177 -38.96 10.03 0.79
N PRO A 178 -38.59 8.74 0.61
CA PRO A 178 -39.52 7.62 0.71
C PRO A 178 -40.10 7.37 2.11
N ALA A 179 -39.58 8.02 3.16
CA ALA A 179 -40.08 7.96 4.53
C ALA A 179 -40.92 9.20 4.94
N ASN A 180 -40.90 10.27 4.14
CA ASN A 180 -41.60 11.54 4.40
C ASN A 180 -42.34 12.06 3.14
N CYS A 181 -42.85 11.15 2.31
CA CYS A 181 -43.37 11.44 0.98
C CYS A 181 -44.69 12.23 1.03
N GLY A 182 -44.70 13.41 0.41
CA GLY A 182 -45.80 14.38 0.44
C GLY A 182 -45.91 15.15 1.77
N THR A 183 -45.73 14.46 2.91
CA THR A 183 -45.73 15.06 4.26
C THR A 183 -44.83 14.27 5.23
N CYS A 184 -44.35 14.95 6.28
CA CYS A 184 -43.60 14.34 7.39
C CYS A 184 -44.24 13.02 7.88
N GLY A 185 -43.47 11.94 7.93
CA GLY A 185 -43.88 10.63 8.47
C GLY A 185 -44.71 9.75 7.54
N THR A 186 -44.92 10.13 6.27
CA THR A 186 -45.62 9.30 5.27
C THR A 186 -44.63 8.45 4.48
N ALA A 187 -44.59 7.13 4.74
CA ALA A 187 -43.69 6.22 4.06
C ALA A 187 -44.34 5.47 2.87
N CYS A 188 -43.58 5.25 1.80
CA CYS A 188 -44.01 4.46 0.63
C CYS A 188 -43.96 2.94 0.88
N ALA A 189 -44.69 2.15 0.07
CA ALA A 189 -44.67 0.69 0.18
C ALA A 189 -43.38 0.07 -0.40
N THR A 190 -43.05 -1.15 0.01
CA THR A 190 -41.85 -1.88 -0.44
C THR A 190 -41.86 -2.09 -1.96
N GLY A 191 -40.94 -1.43 -2.66
CA GLY A 191 -40.82 -1.46 -4.13
C GLY A 191 -41.37 -0.22 -4.84
N GLU A 192 -42.04 0.69 -4.13
CA GLU A 192 -42.43 2.01 -4.64
C GLU A 192 -41.35 3.06 -4.38
N VAL A 193 -41.33 4.11 -5.20
CA VAL A 193 -40.48 5.29 -4.99
C VAL A 193 -41.33 6.53 -4.73
N CYS A 194 -40.82 7.45 -3.91
CA CYS A 194 -41.42 8.78 -3.77
C CYS A 194 -40.98 9.66 -4.95
N SER A 195 -41.93 10.27 -5.65
CA SER A 195 -41.67 11.25 -6.70
C SER A 195 -42.75 12.32 -6.70
N ALA A 196 -42.33 13.59 -6.66
CA ALA A 196 -43.21 14.76 -6.52
C ALA A 196 -44.20 14.65 -5.33
N GLY A 197 -43.81 13.96 -4.26
CA GLY A 197 -44.65 13.74 -3.07
C GLY A 197 -45.74 12.67 -3.23
N GLN A 198 -45.62 11.76 -4.20
CA GLN A 198 -46.49 10.58 -4.35
C GLN A 198 -45.66 9.29 -4.47
N CYS A 199 -46.19 8.19 -3.93
CA CYS A 199 -45.62 6.85 -4.03
C CYS A 199 -46.22 6.09 -5.23
N GLY A 200 -45.41 5.26 -5.89
CA GLY A 200 -45.91 4.29 -6.87
C GLY A 200 -44.82 3.52 -7.63
N LEU A 201 -45.26 2.57 -8.46
CA LEU A 201 -44.43 1.84 -9.42
C LEU A 201 -44.48 2.52 -10.80
N ASN A 202 -43.33 2.92 -11.33
CA ASN A 202 -43.21 3.57 -12.64
C ASN A 202 -41.90 3.16 -13.33
N CYS A 203 -41.96 2.57 -14.52
CA CYS A 203 -40.79 2.23 -15.35
C CYS A 203 -40.18 3.52 -15.96
N SER A 204 -39.53 4.30 -15.11
CA SER A 204 -38.90 5.57 -15.47
C SER A 204 -37.63 5.36 -16.31
N GLY A 205 -37.14 6.44 -16.93
CA GLY A 205 -35.80 6.46 -17.55
C GLY A 205 -35.65 5.65 -18.84
N GLY A 206 -36.74 5.44 -19.61
CA GLY A 206 -36.68 4.74 -20.90
C GLY A 206 -36.62 3.21 -20.82
N THR A 207 -36.96 2.64 -19.65
CA THR A 207 -37.00 1.18 -19.47
C THR A 207 -38.28 0.55 -20.02
N THR A 208 -38.14 -0.60 -20.67
CA THR A 208 -39.23 -1.35 -21.30
C THR A 208 -39.77 -2.40 -20.33
N GLN A 209 -41.10 -2.53 -20.22
CA GLN A 209 -41.72 -3.59 -19.41
C GLN A 209 -41.62 -4.95 -20.12
N CYS A 210 -40.74 -5.83 -19.64
CA CYS A 210 -40.66 -7.23 -20.04
C CYS A 210 -41.27 -8.12 -18.95
N GLY A 211 -42.60 -8.27 -18.97
CA GLY A 211 -43.35 -9.05 -17.97
C GLY A 211 -43.54 -8.28 -16.66
N SER A 212 -43.05 -8.83 -15.55
CA SER A 212 -43.11 -8.20 -14.21
C SER A 212 -41.88 -7.34 -13.88
N LEU A 213 -41.03 -7.05 -14.86
CA LEU A 213 -39.77 -6.33 -14.71
C LEU A 213 -39.70 -5.16 -15.69
N CYS A 214 -39.27 -3.99 -15.23
CA CYS A 214 -38.75 -2.94 -16.10
C CYS A 214 -37.29 -3.31 -16.46
N VAL A 215 -36.96 -3.48 -17.73
CA VAL A 215 -35.58 -3.76 -18.19
C VAL A 215 -35.12 -2.70 -19.18
N ASN A 216 -33.82 -2.40 -19.19
CA ASN A 216 -33.28 -1.43 -20.14
C ASN A 216 -32.91 -2.12 -21.45
N THR A 217 -33.83 -2.14 -22.41
CA THR A 217 -33.60 -2.74 -23.74
C THR A 217 -32.44 -2.09 -24.51
N ASP A 218 -31.97 -0.89 -24.13
CA ASP A 218 -30.83 -0.25 -24.77
C ASP A 218 -29.47 -0.65 -24.18
N GLY A 219 -29.43 -1.33 -23.03
CA GLY A 219 -28.20 -1.67 -22.30
C GLY A 219 -28.14 -3.04 -21.63
N ASP A 220 -29.24 -3.79 -21.59
CA ASP A 220 -29.31 -5.15 -21.03
C ASP A 220 -28.78 -6.19 -22.05
N PRO A 221 -27.67 -6.90 -21.78
CA PRO A 221 -27.11 -7.90 -22.69
C PRO A 221 -27.97 -9.17 -22.87
N LEU A 222 -29.06 -9.33 -22.12
CA LEU A 222 -30.03 -10.43 -22.24
C LEU A 222 -31.36 -10.00 -22.88
N ASN A 223 -31.59 -8.69 -23.03
CA ASN A 223 -32.82 -8.09 -23.55
C ASN A 223 -32.52 -6.98 -24.58
N CYS A 224 -31.47 -7.13 -25.37
CA CYS A 224 -30.91 -6.06 -26.20
C CYS A 224 -31.77 -5.74 -27.42
N GLY A 225 -32.30 -4.52 -27.50
CA GLY A 225 -33.24 -4.05 -28.52
C GLY A 225 -34.66 -4.62 -28.39
N ALA A 226 -34.83 -5.77 -27.73
CA ALA A 226 -36.12 -6.38 -27.41
C ALA A 226 -35.98 -7.42 -26.27
N CYS A 227 -37.08 -7.66 -25.54
CA CYS A 227 -37.14 -8.69 -24.50
C CYS A 227 -36.63 -10.06 -25.02
N GLY A 228 -35.68 -10.67 -24.31
CA GLY A 228 -35.14 -12.00 -24.59
C GLY A 228 -34.08 -12.08 -25.70
N ASN A 229 -33.65 -10.96 -26.28
CA ASN A 229 -32.59 -10.95 -27.30
C ASN A 229 -31.19 -10.80 -26.65
N ALA A 230 -30.49 -11.92 -26.46
CA ALA A 230 -29.19 -11.94 -25.79
C ALA A 230 -27.99 -11.77 -26.75
N CYS A 231 -26.98 -11.01 -26.33
CA CYS A 231 -25.75 -10.75 -27.09
C CYS A 231 -24.75 -11.93 -27.04
N ALA A 232 -23.77 -11.95 -27.94
CA ALA A 232 -22.74 -12.99 -27.96
C ALA A 232 -21.70 -12.80 -26.84
N ALA A 233 -20.97 -13.87 -26.51
CA ALA A 233 -19.97 -13.85 -25.45
C ALA A 233 -18.83 -12.85 -25.76
N GLY A 234 -18.71 -11.81 -24.93
CA GLY A 234 -17.76 -10.70 -25.10
C GLY A 234 -18.36 -9.44 -25.73
N GLU A 235 -19.60 -9.48 -26.21
CA GLU A 235 -20.35 -8.30 -26.62
C GLU A 235 -21.17 -7.72 -25.46
N VAL A 236 -21.55 -6.45 -25.61
CA VAL A 236 -22.47 -5.75 -24.70
C VAL A 236 -23.59 -5.11 -25.52
N CYS A 237 -24.72 -4.83 -24.87
CA CYS A 237 -25.78 -4.05 -25.50
C CYS A 237 -25.46 -2.55 -25.41
N SER A 238 -25.67 -1.80 -26.50
CA SER A 238 -25.65 -0.34 -26.50
C SER A 238 -26.62 0.20 -27.54
N SER A 239 -27.53 1.10 -27.13
CA SER A 239 -28.62 1.63 -27.97
C SER A 239 -29.42 0.55 -28.71
N GLY A 240 -29.66 -0.57 -28.02
CA GLY A 240 -30.46 -1.70 -28.54
C GLY A 240 -29.72 -2.58 -29.55
N GLN A 241 -28.40 -2.42 -29.70
CA GLN A 241 -27.56 -3.24 -30.57
C GLN A 241 -26.46 -3.95 -29.77
N CYS A 242 -26.27 -5.24 -30.05
CA CYS A 242 -25.13 -6.00 -29.54
C CYS A 242 -23.86 -5.64 -30.32
N GLY A 243 -22.75 -5.47 -29.61
CA GLY A 243 -21.44 -5.30 -30.23
C GLY A 243 -20.30 -5.16 -29.22
N LEU A 244 -19.07 -5.13 -29.72
CA LEU A 244 -17.86 -4.94 -28.92
C LEU A 244 -17.68 -3.47 -28.50
N THR A 245 -18.55 -3.00 -27.60
CA THR A 245 -18.53 -1.64 -27.06
C THR A 245 -17.76 -1.58 -25.74
N CYS A 246 -16.89 -0.59 -25.62
CA CYS A 246 -16.05 -0.37 -24.44
C CYS A 246 -16.88 0.23 -23.28
N VAL A 247 -17.35 -0.62 -22.37
CA VAL A 247 -18.16 -0.23 -21.22
C VAL A 247 -17.39 0.59 -20.17
N GLY A 248 -18.11 1.33 -19.34
CA GLY A 248 -17.53 2.15 -18.26
C GLY A 248 -16.83 3.44 -18.74
N GLY A 249 -17.12 3.91 -19.95
CA GLY A 249 -16.47 5.09 -20.53
C GLY A 249 -15.03 4.84 -21.00
N SER A 250 -14.65 3.57 -21.19
CA SER A 250 -13.35 3.20 -21.74
C SER A 250 -13.28 3.49 -23.26
N THR A 251 -12.11 3.92 -23.72
CA THR A 251 -11.86 4.23 -25.14
C THR A 251 -11.34 2.99 -25.86
N LYS A 252 -11.74 2.82 -27.12
CA LYS A 252 -11.21 1.76 -27.98
C LYS A 252 -9.85 2.17 -28.54
N CYS A 253 -8.78 1.53 -28.06
CA CYS A 253 -7.42 1.73 -28.54
C CYS A 253 -6.96 0.46 -29.28
N GLY A 254 -7.03 0.51 -30.62
CA GLY A 254 -6.77 -0.65 -31.48
C GLY A 254 -7.82 -1.76 -31.31
N THR A 255 -7.36 -2.94 -30.88
CA THR A 255 -8.21 -4.11 -30.60
C THR A 255 -8.66 -4.22 -29.14
N ALA A 256 -8.22 -3.31 -28.26
CA ALA A 256 -8.53 -3.32 -26.83
C ALA A 256 -9.44 -2.15 -26.41
N CYS A 257 -10.15 -2.35 -25.31
CA CYS A 257 -10.83 -1.28 -24.58
C CYS A 257 -9.98 -0.91 -23.36
N VAL A 258 -9.64 0.37 -23.22
CA VAL A 258 -8.80 0.88 -22.13
C VAL A 258 -9.45 2.09 -21.48
N ASN A 259 -9.44 2.17 -20.15
CA ASN A 259 -10.05 3.31 -19.47
C ASN A 259 -9.12 4.51 -19.51
N THR A 260 -9.31 5.40 -20.47
CA THR A 260 -8.49 6.62 -20.61
C THR A 260 -8.59 7.56 -19.40
N GLN A 261 -9.50 7.32 -18.44
CA GLN A 261 -9.52 8.06 -17.17
C GLN A 261 -8.67 7.45 -16.04
N SER A 262 -8.19 6.20 -16.17
CA SER A 262 -7.43 5.50 -15.12
C SER A 262 -6.29 4.59 -15.60
N ASP A 263 -6.11 4.41 -16.91
CA ASP A 263 -5.02 3.63 -17.49
C ASP A 263 -3.78 4.51 -17.67
N ALA A 264 -2.72 4.21 -16.91
CA ALA A 264 -1.46 4.95 -16.96
C ALA A 264 -0.67 4.78 -18.27
N ALA A 265 -1.03 3.86 -19.16
CA ALA A 265 -0.46 3.73 -20.51
C ALA A 265 -1.31 4.44 -21.60
N ASN A 266 -2.52 4.90 -21.26
CA ASN A 266 -3.50 5.48 -22.18
C ASN A 266 -4.24 6.69 -21.56
N CYS A 267 -3.55 7.50 -20.75
CA CYS A 267 -4.23 8.50 -19.93
C CYS A 267 -4.67 9.71 -20.75
N GLY A 268 -5.95 10.07 -20.64
CA GLY A 268 -6.61 11.10 -21.47
C GLY A 268 -6.83 10.65 -22.93
N SER A 269 -5.92 9.88 -23.52
CA SER A 269 -6.02 9.38 -24.89
C SER A 269 -5.15 8.13 -25.15
N CYS A 270 -5.47 7.37 -26.21
CA CYS A 270 -4.73 6.17 -26.60
C CYS A 270 -3.23 6.41 -26.77
N GLY A 271 -2.41 5.60 -26.09
CA GLY A 271 -0.94 5.64 -26.17
C GLY A 271 -0.28 6.81 -25.43
N ASN A 272 -1.04 7.66 -24.74
CA ASN A 272 -0.48 8.71 -23.89
C ASN A 272 -0.13 8.12 -22.51
N ALA A 273 1.07 7.56 -22.39
CA ALA A 273 1.56 7.03 -21.12
C ALA A 273 1.96 8.16 -20.15
N CYS A 274 1.64 7.99 -18.88
CA CYS A 274 2.03 8.91 -17.81
C CYS A 274 3.54 8.86 -17.52
N ALA A 275 4.07 9.91 -16.90
CA ALA A 275 5.43 9.87 -16.38
C ALA A 275 5.55 8.86 -15.22
N ALA A 276 6.74 8.30 -15.03
CA ALA A 276 6.98 7.38 -13.91
C ALA A 276 6.73 8.10 -12.56
N GLY A 277 5.94 7.45 -11.69
CA GLY A 277 5.49 8.03 -10.42
C GLY A 277 4.11 8.72 -10.48
N GLU A 278 3.56 8.96 -11.67
CA GLU A 278 2.19 9.46 -11.83
C GLU A 278 1.17 8.33 -12.03
N VAL A 279 -0.03 8.49 -11.48
CA VAL A 279 -1.18 7.64 -11.82
C VAL A 279 -2.14 8.42 -12.71
N CYS A 280 -2.86 7.72 -13.58
CA CYS A 280 -3.95 8.33 -14.32
C CYS A 280 -5.19 8.47 -13.43
N SER A 281 -5.75 9.67 -13.33
CA SER A 281 -6.98 9.93 -12.59
C SER A 281 -7.79 11.04 -13.27
N GLY A 282 -9.07 10.79 -13.55
CA GLY A 282 -9.93 11.73 -14.29
C GLY A 282 -9.44 12.05 -15.71
N GLY A 283 -8.56 11.20 -16.28
CA GLY A 283 -7.97 11.41 -17.60
C GLY A 283 -6.78 12.38 -17.63
N SER A 284 -6.25 12.75 -16.46
CA SER A 284 -4.95 13.43 -16.33
C SER A 284 -3.98 12.54 -15.57
N CYS A 285 -2.71 12.57 -15.97
CA CYS A 285 -1.64 12.00 -15.16
C CYS A 285 -1.37 12.92 -13.96
N GLY A 286 -1.10 12.32 -12.80
CA GLY A 286 -0.62 13.08 -11.65
C GLY A 286 -0.48 12.25 -10.37
N LEU A 287 0.19 12.83 -9.38
CA LEU A 287 0.31 12.25 -8.05
C LEU A 287 -1.04 12.29 -7.31
N VAL A 288 -1.56 11.12 -6.94
CA VAL A 288 -2.78 10.93 -6.13
C VAL A 288 -2.41 10.27 -4.80
N CYS A 289 -2.82 10.88 -3.69
CA CYS A 289 -2.49 10.43 -2.35
C CYS A 289 -3.54 9.45 -1.80
N SER A 290 -3.07 8.33 -1.26
CA SER A 290 -3.88 7.20 -0.79
C SER A 290 -3.69 6.94 0.70
N GLY A 291 -4.54 6.10 1.32
CA GLY A 291 -4.36 5.66 2.71
C GLY A 291 -4.43 6.78 3.77
N GLY A 292 -5.22 7.83 3.52
CA GLY A 292 -5.36 8.97 4.45
C GLY A 292 -4.22 10.00 4.38
N THR A 293 -3.30 9.88 3.42
CA THR A 293 -2.27 10.91 3.18
C THR A 293 -2.83 12.11 2.41
N THR A 294 -2.35 13.31 2.74
CA THR A 294 -2.70 14.58 2.10
C THR A 294 -1.63 14.96 1.08
N LYS A 295 -2.05 15.56 -0.05
CA LYS A 295 -1.12 16.08 -1.07
C LYS A 295 -0.53 17.42 -0.60
N CYS A 296 0.78 17.43 -0.35
CA CYS A 296 1.52 18.61 0.03
C CYS A 296 2.61 18.85 -1.03
N GLY A 297 2.32 19.74 -1.99
CA GLY A 297 3.16 19.96 -3.16
C GLY A 297 3.25 18.72 -4.06
N THR A 298 4.47 18.24 -4.29
CA THR A 298 4.80 17.04 -5.07
C THR A 298 4.91 15.76 -4.23
N ALA A 299 4.48 15.78 -2.97
CA ALA A 299 4.53 14.63 -2.07
C ALA A 299 3.16 14.30 -1.45
N CYS A 300 3.01 13.05 -1.00
CA CYS A 300 1.87 12.57 -0.22
C CYS A 300 2.33 12.29 1.21
N VAL A 301 1.79 13.02 2.18
CA VAL A 301 2.25 12.98 3.58
C VAL A 301 1.11 12.67 4.55
N ASN A 302 1.40 11.98 5.64
CA ASN A 302 0.38 11.66 6.65
C ASN A 302 0.32 12.77 7.69
N THR A 303 -0.62 13.71 7.54
CA THR A 303 -0.77 14.85 8.45
C THR A 303 -1.12 14.44 9.89
N GLN A 304 -1.54 13.19 10.14
CA GLN A 304 -1.78 12.71 11.51
C GLN A 304 -0.51 12.36 12.28
N THR A 305 0.61 12.11 11.60
CA THR A 305 1.85 11.57 12.18
C THR A 305 3.15 12.21 11.68
N ASP A 306 3.13 12.94 10.58
CA ASP A 306 4.31 13.63 10.02
C ASP A 306 4.68 14.87 10.86
N PRO A 307 5.87 14.93 11.48
CA PRO A 307 6.32 16.10 12.23
C PRO A 307 6.55 17.37 11.39
N GLN A 308 6.63 17.28 10.06
CA GLN A 308 6.81 18.42 9.15
C GLN A 308 5.48 18.94 8.56
N ASN A 309 4.40 18.15 8.65
CA ASN A 309 3.10 18.44 8.04
C ASN A 309 1.94 18.14 9.00
N CYS A 310 2.10 18.44 10.29
CA CYS A 310 1.20 17.96 11.33
C CYS A 310 -0.14 18.71 11.34
N GLY A 311 -1.25 17.99 11.21
CA GLY A 311 -2.60 18.53 11.00
C GLY A 311 -2.81 19.09 9.59
N THR A 312 -1.84 19.85 9.06
CA THR A 312 -1.87 20.44 7.71
C THR A 312 -0.48 20.43 7.05
N CYS A 313 -0.44 20.47 5.72
CA CYS A 313 0.77 20.71 4.94
C CYS A 313 1.61 21.88 5.49
N GLY A 314 2.93 21.70 5.57
CA GLY A 314 3.89 22.70 6.02
C GLY A 314 3.84 23.08 7.50
N ASN A 315 2.92 22.53 8.30
CA ASN A 315 2.88 22.77 9.73
C ASN A 315 3.89 21.90 10.47
N ALA A 316 5.15 22.31 10.41
CA ALA A 316 6.24 21.66 11.12
C ALA A 316 6.11 21.87 12.63
N CYS A 317 6.12 20.77 13.38
CA CYS A 317 6.15 20.78 14.83
C CYS A 317 7.44 21.43 15.35
N ALA A 318 7.34 22.16 16.46
CA ALA A 318 8.50 22.78 17.08
C ALA A 318 9.50 21.70 17.57
N ALA A 319 10.80 22.01 17.56
CA ALA A 319 11.84 21.06 17.98
C ALA A 319 11.55 20.46 19.38
N GLY A 320 11.53 19.14 19.47
CA GLY A 320 11.13 18.40 20.68
C GLY A 320 9.63 18.02 20.76
N GLN A 321 8.84 18.36 19.74
CA GLN A 321 7.47 17.87 19.56
C GLN A 321 7.41 16.84 18.44
N ALA A 322 6.51 15.87 18.57
CA ALA A 322 6.15 14.92 17.52
C ALA A 322 4.66 15.10 17.15
N CYS A 323 4.31 14.77 15.91
CA CYS A 323 2.91 14.79 15.50
C CYS A 323 2.19 13.55 16.02
N SER A 324 1.05 13.74 16.71
CA SER A 324 0.22 12.66 17.21
C SER A 324 -1.25 13.04 17.06
N GLY A 325 -1.97 12.35 16.17
CA GLY A 325 -3.37 12.64 15.87
C GLY A 325 -3.58 14.04 15.29
N GLY A 326 -2.65 14.50 14.45
CA GLY A 326 -2.72 15.82 13.81
C GLY A 326 -2.42 17.00 14.73
N SER A 327 -1.92 16.74 15.95
CA SER A 327 -1.50 17.76 16.90
C SER A 327 -0.04 17.58 17.31
N CYS A 328 0.76 18.64 17.17
CA CYS A 328 2.13 18.68 17.65
C CYS A 328 2.18 18.60 19.18
N SER A 329 2.60 17.46 19.69
CA SER A 329 2.66 17.18 21.12
C SER A 329 4.12 17.05 21.57
N LEU A 330 4.45 17.64 22.71
CA LEU A 330 5.75 17.47 23.36
C LEU A 330 5.94 15.99 23.76
N VAL A 331 6.85 15.30 23.08
CA VAL A 331 7.17 13.87 23.29
C VAL A 331 8.62 13.75 23.73
N CYS A 332 8.83 13.31 24.97
CA CYS A 332 10.15 13.26 25.57
C CYS A 332 10.89 11.97 25.18
N GLY A 333 11.70 12.07 24.13
CA GLY A 333 12.59 11.00 23.69
C GLY A 333 13.79 10.77 24.62
N GLY A 334 14.56 9.72 24.36
CA GLY A 334 15.86 9.48 25.00
C GLY A 334 15.84 9.22 26.51
N GLY A 335 14.68 8.94 27.11
CA GLY A 335 14.54 8.78 28.57
C GLY A 335 14.37 10.09 29.34
N SER A 336 14.19 11.23 28.66
CA SER A 336 13.87 12.51 29.30
C SER A 336 12.44 12.51 29.87
N THR A 337 12.21 13.26 30.94
CA THR A 337 10.92 13.35 31.65
C THR A 337 10.18 14.62 31.25
N LYS A 338 8.85 14.53 31.12
CA LYS A 338 7.97 15.69 30.90
C LYS A 338 7.74 16.46 32.20
N CYS A 339 8.40 17.61 32.35
CA CYS A 339 8.24 18.50 33.48
C CYS A 339 7.45 19.74 33.07
N GLY A 340 6.12 19.63 33.11
CA GLY A 340 5.22 20.69 32.64
C GLY A 340 5.20 20.78 31.11
N SER A 341 5.65 21.92 30.58
CA SER A 341 5.72 22.22 29.14
C SER A 341 7.09 21.96 28.51
N THR A 342 8.06 21.43 29.26
CA THR A 342 9.40 21.07 28.77
C THR A 342 9.73 19.60 29.01
N CYS A 343 10.49 19.01 28.08
CA CYS A 343 11.19 17.76 28.34
C CYS A 343 12.55 18.11 28.95
N VAL A 344 12.91 17.42 30.02
CA VAL A 344 14.19 17.60 30.71
C VAL A 344 14.77 16.23 31.03
N ASP A 345 16.05 16.03 30.76
CA ASP A 345 16.71 14.84 31.25
C ASP A 345 16.98 14.99 32.75
N THR A 346 16.14 14.33 33.55
CA THR A 346 16.27 14.30 35.01
C THR A 346 17.60 13.69 35.46
N ASN A 347 18.37 13.03 34.58
CA ASN A 347 19.70 12.51 34.92
C ASN A 347 20.81 13.57 34.88
N THR A 348 20.61 14.69 34.18
CA THR A 348 21.65 15.67 33.86
C THR A 348 21.23 17.15 34.01
N ASP A 349 19.94 17.48 34.07
CA ASP A 349 19.46 18.85 34.28
C ASP A 349 19.57 19.28 35.77
N PRO A 350 20.41 20.29 36.12
CA PRO A 350 20.52 20.77 37.49
C PRO A 350 19.29 21.52 38.01
N ALA A 351 18.27 21.80 37.21
CA ALA A 351 16.99 22.37 37.65
C ALA A 351 15.92 21.29 37.95
N ASN A 352 16.12 20.06 37.50
CA ASN A 352 15.14 18.96 37.55
C ASN A 352 15.81 17.61 37.91
N CYS A 353 16.79 17.62 38.82
CA CYS A 353 17.67 16.48 39.03
C CYS A 353 16.98 15.34 39.78
N GLY A 354 16.90 14.17 39.17
CA GLY A 354 16.18 12.98 39.67
C GLY A 354 14.65 13.10 39.62
N SER A 355 14.10 14.32 39.60
CA SER A 355 12.66 14.59 39.46
C SER A 355 12.39 16.05 39.10
N CYS A 356 11.22 16.30 38.51
CA CYS A 356 10.78 17.65 38.12
C CYS A 356 10.83 18.65 39.29
N GLY A 357 11.46 19.81 39.06
CA GLY A 357 11.58 20.90 40.03
C GLY A 357 12.62 20.70 41.14
N ASN A 358 13.34 19.57 41.16
CA ASN A 358 14.41 19.34 42.13
C ASN A 358 15.73 20.01 41.68
N ALA A 359 15.86 21.30 41.97
CA ALA A 359 17.04 22.08 41.60
C ALA A 359 18.23 21.83 42.56
N CYS A 360 19.41 21.61 41.98
CA CYS A 360 20.67 21.47 42.70
C CYS A 360 21.17 22.82 43.27
N ASN A 361 22.04 22.76 44.28
CA ASN A 361 22.58 23.95 44.92
C ASN A 361 23.62 24.66 44.04
N SER A 362 23.85 25.95 44.32
CA SER A 362 24.86 26.75 43.61
C SER A 362 26.26 26.11 43.74
N GLY A 363 26.82 25.68 42.61
CA GLY A 363 28.11 24.99 42.53
C GLY A 363 28.02 23.50 42.21
N GLU A 364 26.86 22.87 42.37
CA GLU A 364 26.62 21.46 42.03
C GLU A 364 26.36 21.26 40.52
N VAL A 365 26.18 20.01 40.10
CA VAL A 365 25.66 19.55 38.80
C VAL A 365 24.77 18.33 39.03
N CYS A 366 23.83 18.07 38.12
CA CYS A 366 23.13 16.80 38.13
C CYS A 366 23.96 15.74 37.40
N SER A 367 24.11 14.56 38.01
CA SER A 367 24.82 13.42 37.42
C SER A 367 24.10 12.13 37.84
N ALA A 368 23.58 11.38 36.87
CA ALA A 368 22.79 10.17 37.10
C ALA A 368 21.63 10.39 38.10
N GLY A 369 20.94 11.54 37.98
CA GLY A 369 19.77 11.88 38.79
C GLY A 369 20.09 12.33 40.22
N THR A 370 21.37 12.54 40.55
CA THR A 370 21.80 13.03 41.87
C THR A 370 22.59 14.35 41.72
N CYS A 371 22.29 15.33 42.57
CA CYS A 371 23.07 16.56 42.67
C CYS A 371 24.43 16.27 43.33
N THR A 372 25.51 16.71 42.69
CA THR A 372 26.90 16.45 43.13
C THR A 372 27.80 17.65 42.86
N GLY A 373 28.80 17.88 43.71
CA GLY A 373 29.83 18.89 43.49
C GLY A 373 30.87 18.52 42.41
N ILE A 374 30.90 17.25 41.97
CA ILE A 374 31.86 16.72 41.00
C ILE A 374 31.20 15.75 40.01
N CYS A 375 31.61 15.79 38.74
CA CYS A 375 31.18 14.82 37.74
C CYS A 375 31.78 13.43 38.01
N GLY A 376 30.99 12.38 37.83
CA GLY A 376 31.44 11.00 37.95
C GLY A 376 32.20 10.50 36.72
N GLY A 377 32.83 9.33 36.83
CA GLY A 377 33.29 8.53 35.68
C GLY A 377 34.39 9.12 34.80
N GLY A 378 35.05 10.21 35.21
CA GLY A 378 36.06 10.90 34.39
C GLY A 378 35.47 11.94 33.42
N LEU A 379 34.19 12.25 33.53
CA LEU A 379 33.55 13.35 32.80
C LEU A 379 34.02 14.71 33.35
N THR A 380 34.10 15.72 32.48
CA THR A 380 34.49 17.09 32.86
C THR A 380 33.26 17.95 33.11
N LYS A 381 33.30 18.79 34.16
CA LYS A 381 32.26 19.81 34.41
C LYS A 381 32.43 20.99 33.45
N CYS A 382 31.53 21.13 32.50
CA CYS A 382 31.48 22.22 31.54
C CYS A 382 30.24 23.07 31.78
N GLY A 383 30.44 24.19 32.50
CA GLY A 383 29.35 25.01 33.01
C GLY A 383 28.45 24.23 33.97
N ASN A 384 27.22 23.96 33.54
CA ASN A 384 26.20 23.25 34.30
C ASN A 384 26.09 21.76 33.96
N SER A 385 26.84 21.26 32.97
CA SER A 385 26.72 19.89 32.45
C SER A 385 28.00 19.08 32.69
N CYS A 386 27.86 17.76 32.84
CA CYS A 386 28.98 16.81 32.80
C CYS A 386 29.11 16.23 31.39
N VAL A 387 30.27 16.42 30.76
CA VAL A 387 30.51 16.00 29.37
C VAL A 387 31.80 15.19 29.23
N ASN A 388 31.84 14.29 28.24
CA ASN A 388 33.06 13.55 27.94
C ASN A 388 33.93 14.35 26.96
N THR A 389 34.87 15.14 27.48
CA THR A 389 35.79 15.93 26.66
C THR A 389 36.65 15.07 25.71
N GLN A 390 36.71 13.75 25.88
CA GLN A 390 37.44 12.88 24.94
C GLN A 390 36.64 12.51 23.67
N THR A 391 35.31 12.68 23.67
CA THR A 391 34.41 12.23 22.57
C THR A 391 33.28 13.20 22.22
N ASP A 392 33.00 14.23 23.01
CA ASP A 392 31.96 15.24 22.74
C ASP A 392 32.42 16.27 21.69
N PRO A 393 31.79 16.33 20.50
CA PRO A 393 32.14 17.32 19.46
C PRO A 393 31.92 18.78 19.86
N GLY A 394 31.09 19.07 20.88
CA GLY A 394 30.86 20.43 21.40
C GLY A 394 31.86 20.86 22.49
N ASN A 395 32.60 19.91 23.08
CA ASN A 395 33.48 20.14 24.23
C ASN A 395 34.82 19.39 24.08
N CYS A 396 35.37 19.33 22.87
CA CYS A 396 36.45 18.41 22.57
C CYS A 396 37.80 18.85 23.18
N GLY A 397 38.39 18.01 24.03
CA GLY A 397 39.59 18.30 24.82
C GLY A 397 39.38 19.31 25.95
N SER A 398 38.44 20.25 25.80
CA SER A 398 38.08 21.24 26.80
C SER A 398 36.67 21.80 26.57
N CYS A 399 36.06 22.31 27.64
CA CYS A 399 34.71 22.89 27.62
C CYS A 399 34.54 24.00 26.58
N GLY A 400 33.49 23.90 25.76
CA GLY A 400 33.17 24.88 24.72
C GLY A 400 34.09 24.86 23.50
N ASN A 401 35.08 23.96 23.44
CA ASN A 401 35.87 23.75 22.23
C ASN A 401 35.10 22.89 21.22
N ALA A 402 34.14 23.51 20.55
CA ALA A 402 33.33 22.87 19.52
C ALA A 402 34.15 22.61 18.25
N CYS A 403 34.03 21.42 17.70
CA CYS A 403 34.63 21.05 16.43
C CYS A 403 33.96 21.77 15.25
N ALA A 404 34.71 21.97 14.17
CA ALA A 404 34.15 22.51 12.93
C ALA A 404 33.09 21.57 12.34
N PRO A 405 32.12 22.06 11.54
CA PRO A 405 31.18 21.21 10.82
C PRO A 405 31.91 20.11 10.01
N GLY A 406 31.45 18.86 10.13
CA GLY A 406 32.11 17.70 9.51
C GLY A 406 33.35 17.16 10.25
N ALA A 407 33.65 17.66 11.46
CA ALA A 407 34.69 17.13 12.33
C ALA A 407 34.11 16.54 13.63
N PHE A 408 34.64 15.39 14.03
CA PHE A 408 34.25 14.67 15.24
C PHE A 408 35.32 14.82 16.34
N CYS A 409 34.98 14.51 17.58
CA CYS A 409 35.95 14.50 18.68
C CYS A 409 36.52 13.10 18.92
N SER A 410 37.84 12.98 18.91
CA SER A 410 38.53 11.72 19.19
C SER A 410 39.74 11.95 20.09
N ALA A 411 39.79 11.22 21.21
CA ALA A 411 40.81 11.34 22.25
C ALA A 411 41.05 12.79 22.75
N GLY A 412 40.02 13.64 22.69
CA GLY A 412 40.10 15.06 23.07
C GLY A 412 40.69 15.99 22.00
N THR A 413 40.75 15.54 20.73
CA THR A 413 41.15 16.36 19.58
C THR A 413 40.05 16.35 18.52
N CYS A 414 39.70 17.52 17.98
CA CYS A 414 38.79 17.59 16.83
C CYS A 414 39.49 17.07 15.57
N GLN A 415 38.92 16.04 14.96
CA GLN A 415 39.45 15.40 13.74
C GLN A 415 38.48 15.63 12.58
N GLN A 416 39.01 16.20 11.49
CA GLN A 416 38.30 16.31 10.21
C GLN A 416 38.04 14.89 9.68
N CYS A 417 36.79 14.57 9.33
CA CYS A 417 36.46 13.21 8.98
C CYS A 417 36.91 12.85 7.55
N ASN A 418 37.76 11.82 7.42
CA ASN A 418 38.35 11.41 6.15
C ASN A 418 37.69 10.13 5.63
N SER A 419 36.81 10.27 4.64
CA SER A 419 35.99 9.19 4.06
C SER A 419 36.77 7.99 3.51
N ALA A 420 38.03 8.20 3.14
CA ALA A 420 38.91 7.12 2.70
C ALA A 420 39.36 6.19 3.85
N THR A 421 39.14 6.56 5.11
CA THR A 421 39.66 5.86 6.30
C THR A 421 38.75 5.89 7.53
N THR A 422 37.58 6.52 7.45
CA THR A 422 36.74 6.82 8.62
C THR A 422 35.30 6.92 8.18
N ASP A 423 34.44 6.21 8.91
CA ASP A 423 32.98 6.27 8.89
C ASP A 423 32.55 7.65 9.41
N CYS A 424 31.97 8.48 8.54
CA CYS A 424 31.75 9.90 8.79
C CYS A 424 30.29 10.29 9.02
N ASP A 425 29.34 9.42 8.70
CA ASP A 425 27.92 9.60 9.05
C ASP A 425 27.44 8.68 10.18
N GLY A 426 28.17 7.61 10.49
CA GLY A 426 27.89 6.68 11.57
C GLY A 426 27.02 5.48 11.18
N ASP A 427 26.79 5.22 9.90
CA ASP A 427 25.99 4.09 9.42
C ASP A 427 26.67 2.71 9.58
N GLY A 428 27.98 2.73 9.84
CA GLY A 428 28.81 1.56 10.02
C GLY A 428 29.57 1.10 8.78
N TRP A 429 29.66 1.88 7.70
CA TRP A 429 30.38 1.59 6.45
C TRP A 429 31.60 2.51 6.22
N LEU A 430 32.25 2.35 5.07
CA LEU A 430 33.40 3.14 4.61
C LEU A 430 33.37 3.19 3.08
N VAL A 431 33.89 4.27 2.49
CA VAL A 431 34.05 4.35 1.02
C VAL A 431 34.95 3.22 0.48
N SER A 432 35.93 2.78 1.26
CA SER A 432 36.78 1.61 0.92
C SER A 432 36.03 0.26 0.94
N GLU A 433 34.85 0.22 1.53
CA GLU A 433 33.97 -0.94 1.68
C GLU A 433 32.70 -0.83 0.80
N GLY A 434 32.66 0.13 -0.12
CA GLY A 434 31.63 0.27 -1.15
C GLY A 434 30.55 1.31 -0.87
N ASP A 435 30.57 1.98 0.28
CA ASP A 435 29.72 3.16 0.49
C ASP A 435 30.12 4.28 -0.50
N CYS A 436 29.12 5.02 -0.96
CA CYS A 436 29.23 6.05 -1.98
C CYS A 436 28.93 7.46 -1.45
N CYS A 437 28.54 7.59 -0.19
CA CYS A 437 27.72 8.67 0.35
C CYS A 437 28.01 9.14 1.78
N ASP A 438 29.04 8.62 2.45
CA ASP A 438 29.67 9.00 3.74
C ASP A 438 29.66 10.48 4.20
N LYS A 439 29.25 11.45 3.37
CA LYS A 439 28.98 12.84 3.74
C LYS A 439 27.76 13.43 3.03
N PRO A 440 27.01 14.34 3.68
CA PRO A 440 25.93 15.09 3.04
C PRO A 440 26.42 15.86 1.79
N GLY A 441 25.61 15.92 0.75
CA GLY A 441 25.97 16.57 -0.51
C GLY A 441 25.25 15.96 -1.72
N LEU A 442 25.95 15.15 -2.51
CA LEU A 442 25.36 14.47 -3.67
C LEU A 442 24.26 13.47 -3.29
N CYS A 443 24.28 12.99 -2.04
CA CYS A 443 23.35 12.01 -1.49
C CYS A 443 22.32 12.66 -0.55
N GLY A 444 21.99 13.94 -0.81
CA GLY A 444 21.09 14.71 0.04
C GLY A 444 21.63 14.99 1.44
N ASN A 445 20.74 14.92 2.44
CA ASN A 445 21.00 15.31 3.83
C ASN A 445 21.11 14.13 4.81
N GLU A 446 20.73 12.92 4.40
CA GLU A 446 20.64 11.72 5.25
C GLU A 446 21.61 10.63 4.72
N PRO A 447 22.93 10.91 4.69
CA PRO A 447 23.93 10.01 4.07
C PRO A 447 23.91 8.59 4.66
N ALA A 448 23.66 8.47 5.97
CA ALA A 448 23.61 7.21 6.71
C ALA A 448 22.43 6.26 6.34
N LEU A 449 21.69 6.56 5.29
CA LEU A 449 20.69 5.67 4.67
C LEU A 449 21.19 5.03 3.35
N VAL A 450 22.40 5.41 2.89
CA VAL A 450 22.92 5.12 1.54
C VAL A 450 24.22 4.32 1.62
N ASN A 451 24.13 3.01 1.37
CA ASN A 451 25.26 2.08 1.44
C ASN A 451 24.93 0.75 0.71
N PRO A 452 25.90 -0.13 0.43
CA PRO A 452 25.66 -1.43 -0.23
C PRO A 452 24.70 -2.39 0.50
N GLY A 453 24.27 -2.06 1.73
CA GLY A 453 23.24 -2.80 2.46
C GLY A 453 21.82 -2.27 2.28
N ALA A 454 21.61 -1.15 1.59
CA ALA A 454 20.33 -0.45 1.49
C ALA A 454 19.45 -0.95 0.31
N ILE A 455 18.15 -0.63 0.34
CA ILE A 455 17.23 -0.77 -0.80
C ILE A 455 17.03 0.60 -1.47
N GLU A 456 16.89 0.59 -2.80
CA GLU A 456 16.69 1.78 -3.61
C GLU A 456 15.38 2.53 -3.32
N VAL A 457 15.43 3.85 -3.10
CA VAL A 457 14.26 4.69 -2.74
C VAL A 457 13.80 5.53 -3.94
N LEU A 458 13.19 4.83 -4.91
CA LEU A 458 12.73 5.35 -6.20
C LEU A 458 12.13 6.78 -6.16
N GLY A 459 12.77 7.70 -6.87
CA GLY A 459 12.31 9.08 -7.09
C GLY A 459 13.05 10.14 -6.27
N ASN A 460 14.18 9.80 -5.64
CA ASN A 460 14.98 10.72 -4.82
C ASN A 460 16.20 11.31 -5.55
N GLY A 461 16.65 10.73 -6.68
CA GLY A 461 17.84 11.17 -7.40
C GLY A 461 19.18 10.64 -6.88
N ILE A 462 19.16 9.65 -5.97
CA ILE A 462 20.30 9.08 -5.25
C ILE A 462 20.49 7.62 -5.70
N ASP A 463 21.68 7.05 -5.49
CA ASP A 463 22.01 5.62 -5.70
C ASP A 463 22.06 4.98 -4.30
N ASP A 464 20.90 4.78 -3.66
CA ASP A 464 20.82 4.44 -2.22
C ASP A 464 21.55 3.14 -1.90
N ASN A 465 21.52 2.16 -2.81
CA ASN A 465 22.20 0.88 -2.65
C ASN A 465 23.65 0.86 -3.18
N CYS A 466 24.19 2.02 -3.60
CA CYS A 466 25.56 2.23 -4.10
C CYS A 466 26.02 1.27 -5.23
N ASN A 467 25.12 0.84 -6.12
CA ASN A 467 25.48 -0.05 -7.23
C ASN A 467 25.85 0.67 -8.53
N GLY A 468 25.72 2.00 -8.57
CA GLY A 468 25.96 2.85 -9.73
C GLY A 468 24.73 3.11 -10.59
N LYS A 469 23.52 2.93 -10.05
CA LYS A 469 22.24 3.09 -10.78
C LYS A 469 21.19 3.77 -9.88
N PRO A 470 20.98 5.09 -9.97
CA PRO A 470 19.96 5.78 -9.19
C PRO A 470 18.54 5.56 -9.76
N ASP A 471 17.55 5.61 -8.88
CA ASP A 471 16.11 5.57 -9.18
C ASP A 471 15.71 4.44 -10.17
N LEU A 472 14.97 4.81 -11.21
CA LEU A 472 14.40 3.97 -12.26
C LEU A 472 15.44 3.36 -13.19
N PHE A 473 16.73 3.68 -13.02
CA PHE A 473 17.81 2.94 -13.68
C PHE A 473 18.14 1.65 -12.93
N ASP A 474 17.76 1.49 -11.66
CA ASP A 474 17.88 0.21 -10.97
C ASP A 474 16.67 -0.71 -11.18
N THR A 475 16.90 -1.75 -11.98
CA THR A 475 15.97 -2.84 -12.22
C THR A 475 16.22 -4.08 -11.36
N GLU A 476 17.26 -4.10 -10.51
CA GLU A 476 17.55 -5.25 -9.62
C GLU A 476 16.53 -5.35 -8.47
N ASP A 477 16.12 -4.21 -7.94
CA ASP A 477 15.20 -4.12 -6.78
C ASP A 477 13.71 -4.00 -7.20
N THR A 478 13.41 -3.85 -8.49
CA THR A 478 12.06 -3.47 -8.98
C THR A 478 11.41 -4.45 -9.97
N VAL A 479 12.12 -5.47 -10.45
CA VAL A 479 11.60 -6.43 -11.46
C VAL A 479 11.08 -7.71 -10.82
N ALA A 480 9.80 -8.02 -11.08
CA ALA A 480 9.18 -9.27 -10.65
C ALA A 480 9.89 -10.51 -11.21
N CYS A 481 10.30 -11.39 -10.31
CA CYS A 481 11.13 -12.58 -10.57
C CYS A 481 10.35 -13.90 -10.62
N ASP A 482 9.02 -13.83 -10.65
CA ASP A 482 8.11 -14.93 -10.35
C ASP A 482 7.48 -15.59 -11.59
N THR A 483 7.94 -15.20 -12.76
CA THR A 483 7.49 -15.76 -14.04
C THR A 483 8.05 -17.17 -14.27
N GLY A 484 7.24 -18.07 -14.81
CA GLY A 484 7.68 -19.42 -15.20
C GLY A 484 7.98 -20.39 -14.04
N LEU A 485 7.64 -20.03 -12.80
CA LEU A 485 7.84 -20.91 -11.63
C LEU A 485 7.01 -22.19 -11.73
N ALA A 486 7.58 -23.31 -11.29
CA ALA A 486 6.91 -24.60 -11.32
C ALA A 486 5.86 -24.69 -10.22
N SER A 487 4.59 -24.94 -10.59
CA SER A 487 3.46 -24.93 -9.64
C SER A 487 3.63 -25.88 -8.45
N SER A 488 4.28 -27.03 -8.65
CA SER A 488 4.58 -28.02 -7.61
C SER A 488 6.06 -27.99 -7.15
N SER A 489 6.69 -26.81 -7.06
CA SER A 489 8.12 -26.72 -6.74
C SER A 489 8.47 -27.38 -5.39
N SER A 490 9.68 -27.91 -5.30
CA SER A 490 10.31 -28.37 -4.05
C SER A 490 11.27 -27.35 -3.45
N THR A 491 11.48 -26.21 -4.11
CA THR A 491 12.48 -25.20 -3.74
C THR A 491 11.80 -24.07 -2.98
N GLY A 492 12.14 -23.87 -1.70
CA GLY A 492 11.55 -22.78 -0.89
C GLY A 492 11.78 -21.39 -1.49
N ALA A 493 12.90 -21.19 -2.18
CA ALA A 493 13.22 -19.93 -2.87
C ALA A 493 12.27 -19.60 -4.04
N ASP A 494 11.58 -20.58 -4.63
CA ASP A 494 10.55 -20.30 -5.64
C ASP A 494 9.27 -19.76 -4.99
N TYR A 495 8.93 -20.23 -3.78
CA TYR A 495 7.83 -19.65 -2.99
C TYR A 495 8.16 -18.25 -2.47
N ALA A 496 9.45 -17.97 -2.19
CA ALA A 496 9.91 -16.63 -1.87
C ALA A 496 9.71 -15.66 -3.07
N LYS A 497 10.13 -16.06 -4.28
CA LYS A 497 9.89 -15.29 -5.51
C LYS A 497 8.40 -15.09 -5.79
N ALA A 498 7.59 -16.13 -5.61
CA ALA A 498 6.12 -16.07 -5.72
C ALA A 498 5.42 -15.28 -4.58
N MET A 499 6.21 -14.59 -3.75
CA MET A 499 5.77 -13.55 -2.83
C MET A 499 6.46 -12.19 -3.09
N GLY A 500 7.20 -12.02 -4.19
CA GLY A 500 7.97 -10.79 -4.48
C GLY A 500 9.40 -10.76 -3.90
N ILE A 501 9.84 -11.79 -3.15
CA ILE A 501 11.20 -11.83 -2.56
C ILE A 501 12.21 -12.25 -3.63
N CYS A 502 12.65 -11.28 -4.44
CA CYS A 502 13.47 -11.52 -5.62
C CYS A 502 14.98 -11.50 -5.38
N ARG A 503 15.48 -10.60 -4.52
CA ARG A 503 16.92 -10.45 -4.26
C ARG A 503 17.44 -11.53 -3.31
N THR A 504 18.63 -12.08 -3.60
CA THR A 504 19.32 -13.09 -2.76
C THR A 504 20.65 -12.57 -2.26
N THR A 505 21.04 -12.91 -1.03
CA THR A 505 22.33 -12.54 -0.42
C THR A 505 22.94 -13.69 0.39
N GLN A 506 24.18 -13.52 0.85
CA GLN A 506 24.88 -14.48 1.70
C GLN A 506 24.85 -14.04 3.16
N GLU A 507 24.70 -14.96 4.11
CA GLU A 507 24.67 -14.63 5.55
C GLU A 507 26.01 -14.05 6.06
N ASN A 508 27.13 -14.55 5.52
CA ASN A 508 28.48 -14.12 5.87
C ASN A 508 29.34 -14.02 4.59
N PRO A 509 29.23 -12.94 3.80
CA PRO A 509 30.00 -12.76 2.58
C PRO A 509 31.48 -12.45 2.88
N ALA A 510 32.35 -12.66 1.89
CA ALA A 510 33.80 -12.50 2.03
C ALA A 510 34.27 -11.03 2.06
N SER A 511 33.47 -10.08 1.56
CA SER A 511 33.69 -8.64 1.68
C SER A 511 32.42 -7.96 2.19
N LYS A 512 32.58 -6.87 2.94
CA LYS A 512 31.46 -6.12 3.50
C LYS A 512 30.59 -5.48 2.41
N LYS A 513 31.19 -5.01 1.32
CA LYS A 513 30.49 -4.52 0.12
C LYS A 513 29.48 -5.52 -0.47
N ASP A 514 29.70 -6.82 -0.26
CA ASP A 514 28.83 -7.89 -0.74
C ASP A 514 27.77 -8.28 0.33
N LYS A 515 27.65 -7.53 1.44
CA LYS A 515 26.69 -7.71 2.54
C LYS A 515 25.36 -6.98 2.25
N THR A 516 24.87 -7.14 1.02
CA THR A 516 23.56 -6.69 0.53
C THR A 516 22.41 -7.32 1.32
N TRP A 517 21.18 -6.87 1.12
CA TRP A 517 19.97 -7.47 1.70
C TRP A 517 19.37 -8.58 0.83
N GLY A 518 18.32 -9.25 1.33
CA GLY A 518 17.54 -10.23 0.58
C GLY A 518 17.53 -11.62 1.20
N LEU A 519 17.11 -12.61 0.40
CA LEU A 519 16.94 -14.01 0.80
C LEU A 519 18.28 -14.73 0.96
N ILE A 520 18.47 -15.38 2.11
CA ILE A 520 19.64 -16.20 2.46
C ILE A 520 19.31 -17.69 2.37
N ASP A 521 18.18 -18.10 2.92
CA ASP A 521 17.73 -19.50 3.02
C ASP A 521 16.20 -19.55 2.98
N ALA A 522 15.65 -20.61 2.40
CA ALA A 522 14.22 -20.79 2.21
C ALA A 522 13.83 -22.27 2.21
N GLU A 523 13.05 -22.68 3.21
CA GLU A 523 12.69 -24.08 3.45
C GLU A 523 11.19 -24.30 3.49
N ILE A 524 10.80 -25.54 3.15
CA ILE A 524 9.43 -26.02 3.12
C ILE A 524 9.31 -27.14 4.17
N LEU A 525 8.66 -26.82 5.28
CA LEU A 525 8.71 -27.58 6.53
C LEU A 525 7.30 -27.92 7.05
N ARG A 526 7.22 -28.62 8.18
CA ARG A 526 6.05 -28.79 9.03
C ARG A 526 6.16 -27.95 10.31
N ALA A 527 5.08 -27.83 11.08
CA ALA A 527 5.06 -27.08 12.34
C ALA A 527 6.08 -27.58 13.40
N ASP A 528 6.48 -28.86 13.34
CA ASP A 528 7.54 -29.47 14.16
C ASP A 528 8.97 -29.26 13.61
N GLY A 529 9.11 -28.49 12.53
CA GLY A 529 10.40 -28.20 11.89
C GLY A 529 11.02 -29.38 11.14
N THR A 530 10.25 -30.44 10.83
CA THR A 530 10.64 -31.49 9.88
C THR A 530 10.34 -31.06 8.44
N ALA A 531 10.93 -31.73 7.45
CA ALA A 531 10.66 -31.44 6.03
C ALA A 531 9.23 -31.82 5.62
N LEU A 532 8.60 -31.01 4.77
CA LEU A 532 7.24 -31.28 4.30
C LEU A 532 7.22 -32.51 3.38
N GLY A 533 6.60 -33.60 3.85
CA GLY A 533 6.54 -34.88 3.15
C GLY A 533 5.54 -34.95 1.98
N ASP A 534 4.49 -34.12 1.96
CA ASP A 534 3.52 -34.08 0.85
C ASP A 534 3.74 -32.84 -0.02
N ALA A 535 3.87 -33.03 -1.33
CA ALA A 535 4.00 -31.92 -2.28
C ALA A 535 2.68 -31.16 -2.51
N ARG A 536 1.54 -31.81 -2.26
CA ARG A 536 0.19 -31.31 -2.59
C ARG A 536 -0.29 -30.21 -1.65
N ALA A 537 0.20 -30.18 -0.41
CA ALA A 537 -0.09 -29.15 0.61
C ALA A 537 0.44 -27.74 0.25
N ARG A 538 1.09 -27.57 -0.90
CA ARG A 538 1.60 -26.28 -1.40
C ARG A 538 1.43 -26.14 -2.91
N SER A 539 1.36 -24.91 -3.42
CA SER A 539 1.46 -24.63 -4.86
C SER A 539 1.93 -23.20 -5.18
N ILE A 540 2.38 -22.98 -6.40
CA ILE A 540 2.59 -21.65 -7.00
C ILE A 540 1.62 -21.52 -8.19
N ARG A 541 0.87 -20.43 -8.30
CA ARG A 541 -0.18 -20.26 -9.33
C ARG A 541 -0.29 -18.81 -9.77
N GLY A 542 -0.72 -18.54 -11.00
CA GLY A 542 -1.05 -17.17 -11.46
C GLY A 542 -2.47 -16.69 -11.11
N ALA A 543 -3.26 -17.51 -10.40
CA ALA A 543 -4.56 -17.21 -9.83
C ALA A 543 -5.01 -18.36 -8.90
N PHE A 544 -5.91 -18.07 -7.96
CA PHE A 544 -6.61 -19.08 -7.17
C PHE A 544 -8.13 -18.87 -7.25
N GLY A 545 -8.82 -19.65 -8.09
CA GLY A 545 -10.24 -19.43 -8.40
C GLY A 545 -10.53 -18.02 -8.90
N SER A 546 -11.61 -17.44 -8.38
CA SER A 546 -12.04 -16.05 -8.61
C SER A 546 -11.59 -15.05 -7.53
N VAL A 547 -10.56 -15.38 -6.73
CA VAL A 547 -9.95 -14.40 -5.80
C VAL A 547 -9.47 -13.16 -6.55
N SER A 548 -9.78 -11.99 -6.00
CA SER A 548 -9.60 -10.69 -6.65
C SER A 548 -8.96 -9.64 -5.73
N PRO A 549 -7.84 -9.00 -6.14
CA PRO A 549 -7.08 -9.29 -7.36
C PRO A 549 -6.43 -10.70 -7.30
N LYS A 550 -6.08 -11.24 -8.48
CA LYS A 550 -5.55 -12.61 -8.63
C LYS A 550 -4.18 -12.79 -7.96
N THR A 551 -3.38 -11.74 -8.05
CA THR A 551 -2.14 -11.50 -7.32
C THR A 551 -2.17 -10.02 -6.90
N THR A 552 -1.46 -9.70 -5.83
CA THR A 552 -1.20 -8.34 -5.32
C THR A 552 0.11 -7.77 -5.86
N GLU A 553 1.02 -8.63 -6.32
CA GLU A 553 2.27 -8.32 -7.01
C GLU A 553 2.53 -9.31 -8.17
N GLY A 554 3.55 -9.04 -8.99
CA GLY A 554 4.11 -10.00 -9.95
C GLY A 554 3.11 -10.67 -10.89
N SER A 555 3.24 -11.99 -11.02
CA SER A 555 2.50 -12.87 -11.91
C SER A 555 2.08 -14.21 -11.27
N SER A 556 2.52 -14.48 -10.04
CA SER A 556 2.28 -15.67 -9.25
C SER A 556 1.79 -15.33 -7.83
N VAL A 557 1.20 -16.31 -7.16
CA VAL A 557 0.87 -16.32 -5.73
C VAL A 557 1.31 -17.65 -5.14
N ALA A 558 1.92 -17.61 -3.95
CA ALA A 558 2.23 -18.80 -3.17
C ALA A 558 0.98 -19.27 -2.41
N VAL A 559 0.70 -20.58 -2.43
CA VAL A 559 -0.48 -21.18 -1.79
C VAL A 559 -0.05 -22.29 -0.85
N LEU A 560 -0.49 -22.23 0.41
CA LEU A 560 -0.32 -23.26 1.43
C LEU A 560 -1.69 -23.77 1.87
N SER A 561 -1.81 -25.05 2.17
CA SER A 561 -3.08 -25.67 2.59
C SER A 561 -2.80 -26.79 3.59
N SER A 562 -3.64 -26.98 4.61
CA SER A 562 -3.63 -28.24 5.38
C SER A 562 -3.96 -29.42 4.45
N GLY A 563 -4.80 -29.19 3.44
CA GLY A 563 -5.24 -30.18 2.47
C GLY A 563 -4.43 -30.15 1.16
N ILE A 564 -5.09 -29.70 0.09
CA ILE A 564 -4.56 -29.67 -1.27
C ILE A 564 -4.50 -28.24 -1.77
N ALA A 565 -3.29 -27.76 -2.05
CA ALA A 565 -3.01 -26.58 -2.85
C ALA A 565 -2.62 -26.94 -4.30
N SER A 566 -2.02 -28.11 -4.56
CA SER A 566 -1.74 -28.62 -5.91
C SER A 566 -2.16 -30.07 -6.14
N ASP A 567 -2.81 -30.28 -7.27
CA ASP A 567 -2.89 -31.57 -7.98
C ASP A 567 -2.60 -31.27 -9.46
N ALA A 568 -1.72 -32.07 -10.09
CA ALA A 568 -1.28 -31.86 -11.47
C ALA A 568 -2.38 -32.03 -12.53
N THR A 569 -3.58 -32.49 -12.14
CA THR A 569 -4.74 -32.68 -13.01
C THR A 569 -5.84 -31.63 -12.82
N GLN A 570 -5.73 -30.73 -11.84
CA GLN A 570 -6.84 -29.90 -11.37
C GLN A 570 -6.59 -28.39 -11.50
N THR A 571 -7.50 -27.69 -12.19
CA THR A 571 -7.54 -26.22 -12.18
C THR A 571 -7.81 -25.69 -10.77
N ASN A 572 -8.78 -26.30 -10.07
CA ASN A 572 -9.33 -25.84 -8.80
C ASN A 572 -9.19 -26.98 -7.78
N PRO A 573 -8.23 -26.92 -6.83
CA PRO A 573 -8.16 -27.85 -5.71
C PRO A 573 -9.26 -27.49 -4.69
N GLY A 574 -9.40 -28.26 -3.62
CA GLY A 574 -10.38 -27.98 -2.56
C GLY A 574 -10.14 -28.77 -1.27
N PRO A 575 -10.96 -28.53 -0.23
CA PRO A 575 -10.81 -29.16 1.07
C PRO A 575 -11.02 -30.68 1.01
N ASN A 576 -10.18 -31.41 1.73
CA ASN A 576 -10.22 -32.85 1.88
C ASN A 576 -11.31 -33.27 2.88
N GLY A 577 -11.64 -34.57 2.89
CA GLY A 577 -12.50 -35.20 3.89
C GLY A 577 -14.00 -34.82 3.88
N GLY A 578 -14.37 -33.65 3.37
CA GLY A 578 -15.74 -33.11 3.42
C GLY A 578 -16.36 -32.69 2.08
N ALA A 579 -15.57 -32.41 1.03
CA ALA A 579 -16.11 -31.94 -0.24
C ALA A 579 -17.05 -32.97 -0.93
N PRO A 580 -18.14 -32.53 -1.61
CA PRO A 580 -19.09 -33.41 -2.26
C PRO A 580 -18.43 -34.32 -3.31
N GLY A 581 -18.89 -35.57 -3.36
CA GLY A 581 -18.25 -36.66 -4.11
C GLY A 581 -18.12 -36.38 -5.62
N GLY A 582 -16.91 -36.02 -6.04
CA GLY A 582 -16.57 -35.79 -7.45
C GLY A 582 -15.07 -35.55 -7.64
N SER A 583 -14.30 -36.64 -7.80
CA SER A 583 -12.88 -36.69 -8.22
C SER A 583 -11.80 -35.95 -7.42
N ASN A 584 -12.14 -34.99 -6.54
CA ASN A 584 -11.17 -34.06 -5.93
C ASN A 584 -10.99 -34.26 -4.41
N VAL A 585 -11.11 -35.48 -3.90
CA VAL A 585 -10.93 -35.79 -2.45
C VAL A 585 -9.81 -36.81 -2.24
N SER A 586 -8.72 -36.40 -1.58
CA SER A 586 -7.59 -37.27 -1.26
C SER A 586 -7.80 -37.98 0.07
N ASN A 587 -8.61 -39.04 0.03
CA ASN A 587 -8.75 -40.01 1.14
C ASN A 587 -7.42 -40.70 1.55
N SER A 588 -6.31 -40.42 0.84
CA SER A 588 -4.93 -40.68 1.27
C SER A 588 -4.09 -39.40 1.35
N HIS A 589 -4.42 -38.48 2.25
CA HIS A 589 -3.39 -37.60 2.83
C HIS A 589 -2.45 -38.52 3.61
N THR A 590 -1.28 -38.84 3.06
CA THR A 590 -0.49 -40.01 3.47
C THR A 590 0.99 -39.68 3.67
N PRO A 591 1.53 -39.87 4.90
CA PRO A 591 0.82 -40.23 6.14
C PRO A 591 -0.16 -39.12 6.56
N SER A 592 -1.21 -39.46 7.30
CA SER A 592 -2.04 -38.48 8.01
C SER A 592 -1.17 -37.81 9.08
N SER A 593 -0.71 -36.59 8.77
CA SER A 593 0.60 -36.12 9.21
C SER A 593 0.54 -35.21 10.42
N GLN A 594 -0.09 -35.72 11.48
CA GLN A 594 -0.04 -35.09 12.80
C GLN A 594 1.41 -34.99 13.30
N VAL A 595 1.82 -33.78 13.69
CA VAL A 595 3.13 -33.49 14.28
C VAL A 595 2.97 -32.74 15.61
N SER A 596 3.92 -32.88 16.53
CA SER A 596 3.80 -32.34 17.89
C SER A 596 4.63 -31.07 18.09
N ILE A 597 3.94 -29.94 18.21
CA ILE A 597 4.50 -28.62 18.48
C ILE A 597 5.21 -28.59 19.85
N SER A 598 4.67 -29.22 20.89
CA SER A 598 5.27 -29.14 22.23
C SER A 598 6.50 -30.04 22.39
N SER A 599 6.59 -31.14 21.66
CA SER A 599 7.68 -32.12 21.80
C SER A 599 8.77 -32.02 20.72
N CYS A 600 8.61 -31.18 19.69
CA CYS A 600 9.64 -30.96 18.68
C CYS A 600 10.98 -30.46 19.26
N THR A 601 12.05 -30.84 18.56
CA THR A 601 13.47 -30.59 18.90
C THR A 601 14.22 -29.80 17.84
N SER A 602 13.62 -29.60 16.65
CA SER A 602 14.16 -28.72 15.61
C SER A 602 14.12 -27.27 16.08
N SER A 603 15.22 -26.53 15.95
CA SER A 603 15.24 -25.09 16.25
C SER A 603 14.34 -24.25 15.35
N LYS A 604 13.81 -24.86 14.28
CA LYS A 604 12.95 -24.23 13.26
C LYS A 604 11.45 -24.38 13.59
N CYS A 605 11.08 -25.17 14.61
CA CYS A 605 9.68 -25.49 14.92
C CYS A 605 8.96 -24.40 15.75
N ILE A 606 7.62 -24.34 15.66
CA ILE A 606 6.81 -23.25 16.27
C ILE A 606 6.57 -23.38 17.79
N LYS A 607 7.41 -24.17 18.46
CA LYS A 607 7.34 -24.48 19.90
C LYS A 607 7.53 -23.26 20.80
N ASP A 608 8.34 -22.33 20.33
CA ASP A 608 8.66 -21.07 21.01
C ASP A 608 7.43 -20.16 21.11
N TRP A 609 6.71 -19.96 20.00
CA TRP A 609 5.39 -19.30 20.00
C TRP A 609 4.37 -20.06 20.86
N PHE A 610 4.32 -21.40 20.72
CA PHE A 610 3.37 -22.21 21.47
C PHE A 610 3.59 -22.13 22.99
N ALA A 611 4.84 -22.13 23.45
CA ALA A 611 5.21 -21.99 24.85
C ALA A 611 5.01 -20.56 25.38
N ALA A 612 5.16 -19.52 24.54
CA ALA A 612 4.97 -18.12 24.94
C ALA A 612 3.51 -17.80 25.31
N ALA A 613 3.33 -16.84 26.22
CA ALA A 613 2.04 -16.25 26.56
C ALA A 613 1.91 -14.83 25.98
N ASN A 614 0.73 -14.51 25.48
CA ASN A 614 0.37 -13.21 24.93
C ASN A 614 -1.08 -12.87 25.35
N PRO A 615 -1.32 -12.57 26.64
CA PRO A 615 -2.68 -12.30 27.12
C PRO A 615 -3.20 -10.96 26.55
N PRO A 616 -4.49 -10.85 26.19
CA PRO A 616 -5.55 -11.85 26.35
C PRO A 616 -5.65 -12.88 25.21
N LEU A 617 -4.92 -12.72 24.10
CA LEU A 617 -5.02 -13.56 22.88
C LEU A 617 -4.75 -15.05 23.16
N LYS A 618 -3.69 -15.34 23.91
CA LYS A 618 -3.07 -16.68 23.96
C LYS A 618 -2.42 -16.95 25.32
N ALA A 619 -2.69 -18.12 25.89
CA ALA A 619 -1.98 -18.61 27.07
C ALA A 619 -0.70 -19.40 26.69
N ALA A 620 0.23 -19.51 27.64
CA ALA A 620 1.40 -20.39 27.49
C ALA A 620 0.97 -21.85 27.33
N ASN A 621 1.51 -22.54 26.33
CA ASN A 621 1.19 -23.93 25.99
C ASN A 621 -0.27 -24.18 25.57
N ALA A 622 -0.94 -23.15 25.02
CA ALA A 622 -2.25 -23.24 24.40
C ALA A 622 -2.25 -22.53 23.04
N LEU A 623 -3.22 -22.88 22.19
CA LEU A 623 -3.55 -22.11 21.00
C LEU A 623 -4.23 -20.78 21.37
N PRO A 624 -4.21 -19.77 20.49
CA PRO A 624 -4.99 -18.54 20.64
C PRO A 624 -6.50 -18.81 20.77
N VAL A 625 -7.20 -17.94 21.49
CA VAL A 625 -8.66 -17.96 21.63
C VAL A 625 -9.21 -16.63 21.12
N ALA A 626 -10.10 -16.66 20.14
CA ALA A 626 -10.78 -15.45 19.68
C ALA A 626 -11.70 -14.92 20.81
N PRO A 627 -11.60 -13.64 21.22
CA PRO A 627 -12.23 -13.15 22.47
C PRO A 627 -13.76 -13.24 22.62
N ASN A 628 -14.51 -13.68 21.60
CA ASN A 628 -15.96 -13.96 21.69
C ASN A 628 -16.29 -15.46 21.68
N CYS A 629 -15.33 -16.32 21.34
CA CYS A 629 -15.45 -17.75 21.57
C CYS A 629 -15.09 -18.03 23.05
N GLY A 630 -15.90 -18.81 23.76
CA GLY A 630 -15.68 -19.09 25.19
C GLY A 630 -14.38 -19.89 25.44
N SER A 631 -13.86 -19.91 26.67
CA SER A 631 -12.58 -20.59 26.97
C SER A 631 -12.56 -22.11 26.72
N GLY A 632 -13.72 -22.76 26.51
CA GLY A 632 -13.84 -24.15 26.07
C GLY A 632 -13.66 -24.37 24.55
N THR A 633 -13.41 -23.31 23.79
CA THR A 633 -13.26 -23.30 22.31
C THR A 633 -11.79 -23.19 21.88
N ALA A 634 -10.86 -23.27 22.84
CA ALA A 634 -9.46 -23.43 22.52
C ALA A 634 -9.30 -24.79 21.81
N GLY A 635 -8.93 -24.74 20.53
CA GLY A 635 -8.59 -25.93 19.75
C GLY A 635 -7.52 -26.78 20.44
N GLY A 636 -7.46 -28.07 20.05
CA GLY A 636 -6.99 -29.18 20.89
C GLY A 636 -5.53 -29.18 21.40
N PRO A 637 -4.96 -30.37 21.71
CA PRO A 637 -3.59 -30.45 22.22
C PRO A 637 -2.58 -29.89 21.20
N SER A 638 -1.30 -29.82 21.58
CA SER A 638 -0.15 -29.34 20.79
C SER A 638 0.19 -30.16 19.53
N THR A 639 -0.81 -30.59 18.78
CA THR A 639 -0.77 -31.47 17.62
C THR A 639 -1.20 -30.63 16.43
N ALA A 640 -0.27 -30.29 15.54
CA ALA A 640 -0.59 -29.67 14.27
C ALA A 640 -0.89 -30.77 13.26
N ARG A 641 -2.02 -30.68 12.54
CA ARG A 641 -2.45 -31.72 11.60
C ARG A 641 -2.26 -31.24 10.17
N ASP A 642 -1.72 -32.13 9.34
CA ASP A 642 -1.30 -31.89 7.96
C ASP A 642 -0.59 -30.55 7.68
N SER A 643 0.18 -30.09 8.68
CA SER A 643 0.77 -28.75 8.70
C SER A 643 1.77 -28.50 7.58
N VAL A 644 1.77 -27.30 7.03
CA VAL A 644 2.80 -26.78 6.12
C VAL A 644 3.33 -25.44 6.61
N MET A 645 4.64 -25.28 6.56
CA MET A 645 5.39 -24.07 6.91
C MET A 645 6.29 -23.65 5.74
N LEU A 646 6.26 -22.36 5.39
CA LEU A 646 7.38 -21.69 4.73
C LEU A 646 8.25 -21.02 5.78
N ARG A 647 9.55 -21.30 5.76
CA ARG A 647 10.55 -20.61 6.58
C ARG A 647 11.49 -19.85 5.66
N PHE A 648 11.57 -18.54 5.82
CA PHE A 648 12.52 -17.67 5.14
C PHE A 648 13.54 -17.11 6.13
N ARG A 649 14.81 -17.10 5.74
CA ARG A 649 15.88 -16.35 6.41
C ARG A 649 16.30 -15.23 5.47
N LEU A 650 16.21 -14.00 5.96
CA LEU A 650 16.39 -12.77 5.19
C LEU A 650 17.42 -11.89 5.90
N ARG A 651 18.19 -11.09 5.16
CA ARG A 651 18.78 -9.86 5.69
C ARG A 651 17.89 -8.69 5.30
N ALA A 652 17.52 -7.86 6.27
CA ALA A 652 16.81 -6.61 6.03
C ALA A 652 17.75 -5.54 5.44
N PRO A 653 17.27 -4.64 4.56
CA PRO A 653 18.03 -3.46 4.15
C PRO A 653 18.47 -2.59 5.34
N THR A 654 19.59 -1.88 5.21
CA THR A 654 20.13 -0.95 6.22
C THR A 654 19.27 0.31 6.42
N ASN A 655 18.48 0.68 5.42
CA ASN A 655 17.48 1.75 5.47
C ASN A 655 16.03 1.24 5.71
N ALA A 656 15.82 -0.07 5.94
CA ALA A 656 14.51 -0.66 6.23
C ALA A 656 14.31 -0.97 7.72
N ARG A 657 13.12 -0.67 8.25
CA ARG A 657 12.73 -0.85 9.66
C ARG A 657 11.55 -1.81 9.85
N ALA A 658 10.84 -2.15 8.79
CA ALA A 658 9.79 -3.17 8.79
C ALA A 658 9.70 -3.91 7.44
N PHE A 659 8.85 -4.93 7.40
CA PHE A 659 8.35 -5.53 6.17
C PHE A 659 6.83 -5.71 6.27
N SER A 660 6.19 -5.89 5.13
CA SER A 660 4.81 -6.36 5.00
C SER A 660 4.72 -7.48 3.97
N PHE A 661 3.69 -8.32 4.07
CA PHE A 661 3.24 -9.22 2.99
C PHE A 661 1.71 -9.31 3.01
N ASN A 662 1.11 -9.67 1.88
CA ASN A 662 -0.32 -9.88 1.76
C ASN A 662 -0.68 -11.35 1.97
N SER A 663 -1.83 -11.60 2.57
CA SER A 663 -2.39 -12.95 2.71
C SER A 663 -3.91 -12.98 2.51
N TYR A 664 -4.42 -14.13 2.09
CA TYR A 664 -5.85 -14.39 1.95
C TYR A 664 -6.13 -15.76 2.56
N PHE A 665 -6.99 -15.83 3.57
CA PHE A 665 -7.30 -17.07 4.29
C PHE A 665 -8.67 -17.60 3.89
N LEU A 666 -8.74 -18.87 3.52
CA LEU A 666 -9.95 -19.64 3.19
C LEU A 666 -10.05 -20.81 4.16
N SER A 667 -11.26 -21.19 4.55
CA SER A 667 -11.48 -22.37 5.39
C SER A 667 -12.78 -23.07 5.03
N ALA A 668 -12.79 -24.40 5.18
CA ALA A 668 -13.99 -25.22 5.07
C ALA A 668 -14.56 -25.66 6.43
N GLU A 669 -13.95 -25.23 7.54
CA GLU A 669 -14.56 -25.28 8.87
C GLU A 669 -15.59 -24.12 9.07
N TYR A 670 -15.74 -23.24 8.07
CA TYR A 670 -16.69 -22.12 8.08
C TYR A 670 -17.93 -22.43 7.23
N PRO A 671 -19.17 -22.13 7.69
CA PRO A 671 -19.50 -21.49 8.96
C PRO A 671 -19.64 -22.44 10.18
N GLU A 672 -19.95 -23.72 9.98
CA GLU A 672 -20.57 -24.57 11.01
C GLU A 672 -19.70 -24.90 12.22
N PHE A 673 -18.39 -24.63 12.16
CA PHE A 673 -17.44 -24.92 13.23
C PHE A 673 -16.82 -23.67 13.86
N VAL A 674 -17.30 -22.46 13.51
CA VAL A 674 -16.91 -21.21 14.19
C VAL A 674 -17.13 -21.36 15.71
N CYS A 675 -16.09 -21.04 16.47
CA CYS A 675 -16.02 -21.21 17.93
C CYS A 675 -16.20 -22.65 18.43
N SER A 676 -15.82 -23.66 17.64
CA SER A 676 -15.75 -25.05 18.10
C SER A 676 -14.33 -25.44 18.55
N SER A 677 -14.06 -26.74 18.69
CA SER A 677 -12.70 -27.28 18.85
C SER A 677 -11.90 -27.34 17.54
N TYR A 678 -12.63 -27.28 16.41
CA TYR A 678 -12.16 -27.22 15.04
C TYR A 678 -11.98 -25.73 14.70
N ASN A 679 -10.73 -25.30 14.68
CA ASN A 679 -10.34 -23.90 14.47
C ASN A 679 -8.89 -23.87 13.95
N ASP A 680 -8.74 -24.18 12.67
CA ASP A 680 -7.46 -24.12 11.97
C ASP A 680 -6.71 -22.82 12.23
N GLN A 681 -5.40 -22.97 12.28
CA GLN A 681 -4.49 -21.91 12.66
C GLN A 681 -3.71 -21.43 11.46
N PHE A 682 -3.64 -20.12 11.30
CA PHE A 682 -2.77 -19.47 10.32
C PHE A 682 -1.94 -18.41 11.05
N VAL A 683 -0.64 -18.66 11.16
CA VAL A 683 0.30 -17.84 11.94
C VAL A 683 1.51 -17.45 11.09
N ALA A 684 2.12 -16.31 11.44
CA ALA A 684 3.32 -15.80 10.82
C ALA A 684 4.23 -15.30 11.95
N LEU A 685 5.28 -16.06 12.24
CA LEU A 685 6.18 -15.82 13.36
C LEU A 685 7.43 -15.09 12.88
N VAL A 686 7.78 -13.98 13.53
CA VAL A 686 8.98 -13.18 13.21
C VAL A 686 10.05 -13.28 14.29
N ASP A 687 11.27 -13.60 13.86
CA ASP A 687 12.45 -13.77 14.70
C ASP A 687 13.54 -12.79 14.30
N THR A 688 13.99 -11.98 15.26
CA THR A 688 15.12 -11.04 15.10
C THR A 688 16.26 -11.49 16.05
N PRO A 689 17.07 -12.49 15.68
CA PRO A 689 17.97 -13.19 16.60
C PRO A 689 19.01 -12.30 17.30
N ASN A 690 19.32 -11.13 16.74
CA ASN A 690 20.34 -10.21 17.25
C ASN A 690 19.79 -9.13 18.19
N GLY A 691 18.47 -9.03 18.39
CA GLY A 691 17.87 -8.09 19.36
C GLY A 691 16.39 -7.78 19.12
N THR A 692 15.93 -6.67 19.70
CA THR A 692 14.56 -6.17 19.55
C THR A 692 14.53 -4.99 18.57
N PRO A 693 13.65 -4.99 17.55
CA PRO A 693 13.44 -3.84 16.67
C PRO A 693 13.06 -2.55 17.41
N SER A 694 13.42 -1.42 16.81
CA SER A 694 13.28 -0.08 17.39
C SER A 694 12.81 0.93 16.32
N PRO A 695 11.87 1.84 16.62
CA PRO A 695 11.27 2.12 17.94
C PRO A 695 10.16 1.15 18.37
N ILE A 696 9.64 0.29 17.50
CA ILE A 696 8.50 -0.59 17.80
C ILE A 696 8.95 -2.06 17.79
N ALA A 697 8.82 -2.74 18.93
CA ALA A 697 9.10 -4.16 19.07
C ALA A 697 8.03 -5.04 18.42
N ASN A 698 8.42 -6.25 17.98
CA ASN A 698 7.47 -7.29 17.55
C ASN A 698 6.70 -7.91 18.75
N PRO A 699 5.58 -8.63 18.50
CA PRO A 699 4.80 -9.29 19.54
C PRO A 699 5.63 -10.28 20.37
N VAL A 700 5.33 -10.41 21.67
CA VAL A 700 6.13 -11.22 22.61
C VAL A 700 6.08 -12.74 22.38
N ASP A 701 5.04 -13.22 21.68
CA ASP A 701 4.94 -14.60 21.17
C ASP A 701 5.39 -14.72 19.70
N LYS A 702 5.83 -13.63 19.08
CA LYS A 702 6.27 -13.47 17.69
C LYS A 702 5.17 -13.50 16.61
N ASN A 703 3.90 -13.72 16.95
CA ASN A 703 2.86 -13.88 15.91
C ASN A 703 2.35 -12.53 15.37
N LEU A 704 2.53 -12.31 14.07
CA LEU A 704 2.02 -11.15 13.32
C LEU A 704 0.58 -11.33 12.82
N MET A 705 0.06 -12.56 12.76
CA MET A 705 -1.32 -12.85 12.36
C MET A 705 -2.29 -12.53 13.52
N THR A 706 -2.37 -11.25 13.86
CA THR A 706 -3.33 -10.70 14.82
C THR A 706 -3.94 -9.41 14.28
N PHE A 707 -5.26 -9.37 14.20
CA PHE A 707 -6.04 -8.18 13.89
C PHE A 707 -6.31 -7.37 15.15
N VAL A 708 -6.47 -6.05 15.01
CA VAL A 708 -6.84 -5.14 16.10
C VAL A 708 -8.05 -4.32 15.66
N ASP A 709 -9.16 -4.46 16.37
CA ASP A 709 -10.39 -3.74 16.02
C ASP A 709 -10.41 -2.28 16.53
N ALA A 710 -11.44 -1.53 16.15
CA ALA A 710 -11.63 -0.15 16.55
C ALA A 710 -11.74 0.07 18.08
N SER A 711 -12.00 -0.98 18.86
CA SER A 711 -11.99 -0.95 20.34
C SER A 711 -10.62 -1.33 20.95
N GLN A 712 -9.59 -1.47 20.12
CA GLN A 712 -8.23 -1.94 20.47
C GLN A 712 -8.19 -3.38 21.01
N LYS A 713 -9.24 -4.15 20.77
CA LYS A 713 -9.31 -5.57 21.11
C LYS A 713 -8.56 -6.36 20.04
N LYS A 714 -7.68 -7.27 20.47
CA LYS A 714 -6.86 -8.09 19.58
C LYS A 714 -7.55 -9.43 19.27
N TRP A 715 -7.40 -9.88 18.03
CA TRP A 715 -8.00 -11.11 17.51
C TRP A 715 -6.94 -11.95 16.78
N PRO A 716 -6.82 -13.27 17.03
CA PRO A 716 -5.95 -14.14 16.23
C PRO A 716 -6.61 -14.49 14.89
N ILE A 717 -5.86 -14.52 13.80
CA ILE A 717 -6.39 -15.00 12.51
C ILE A 717 -6.58 -16.54 12.56
N GLY A 718 -7.72 -16.99 12.08
CA GLY A 718 -8.26 -18.36 12.15
C GLY A 718 -9.79 -18.28 12.04
N ILE A 719 -10.50 -19.40 11.89
CA ILE A 719 -11.97 -19.39 11.65
C ILE A 719 -12.74 -18.65 12.75
N ASN A 720 -12.31 -18.83 13.99
CA ASN A 720 -12.91 -18.20 15.18
C ASN A 720 -12.94 -16.66 15.14
N ILE A 721 -12.23 -16.00 14.21
CA ILE A 721 -12.33 -14.55 14.00
C ILE A 721 -13.67 -14.10 13.40
N ALA A 722 -14.43 -15.02 12.78
CA ALA A 722 -15.77 -14.77 12.26
C ALA A 722 -16.77 -14.36 13.35
N LYS A 723 -16.56 -14.76 14.62
CA LYS A 723 -17.44 -14.36 15.74
C LYS A 723 -17.13 -12.96 16.26
N GLY A 724 -17.46 -11.95 15.46
CA GLY A 724 -17.50 -10.55 15.89
C GLY A 724 -16.50 -9.62 15.20
N THR A 725 -15.78 -10.09 14.18
CA THR A 725 -15.15 -9.23 13.17
C THR A 725 -15.90 -9.34 11.84
N ASN A 726 -15.63 -8.45 10.90
CA ASN A 726 -16.11 -8.53 9.51
C ASN A 726 -15.09 -9.18 8.56
N LEU A 727 -13.99 -9.76 9.09
CA LEU A 727 -12.86 -10.19 8.28
C LEU A 727 -13.17 -11.39 7.38
N PHE A 728 -14.03 -12.32 7.81
CA PHE A 728 -14.61 -13.35 6.94
C PHE A 728 -15.66 -12.71 6.01
N ALA A 729 -15.16 -11.93 5.06
CA ALA A 729 -15.95 -11.09 4.17
C ALA A 729 -16.46 -11.83 2.92
N VAL A 730 -15.89 -12.99 2.56
CA VAL A 730 -16.21 -13.73 1.35
C VAL A 730 -16.87 -15.07 1.71
N CYS A 731 -18.18 -15.16 1.57
CA CYS A 731 -18.99 -16.34 1.86
C CYS A 731 -20.42 -16.18 1.34
N ASP A 732 -21.23 -17.24 1.40
CA ASP A 732 -22.66 -17.17 1.10
C ASP A 732 -23.38 -16.24 2.09
N PRO A 733 -24.02 -15.14 1.64
CA PRO A 733 -24.78 -14.25 2.52
C PRO A 733 -25.94 -14.93 3.27
N ALA A 734 -26.34 -16.14 2.88
CA ALA A 734 -27.36 -16.91 3.58
C ALA A 734 -26.93 -17.39 4.98
N VAL A 735 -25.64 -17.35 5.34
CA VAL A 735 -25.17 -17.85 6.65
C VAL A 735 -25.48 -16.91 7.82
N SER A 736 -25.59 -15.59 7.57
CA SER A 736 -25.94 -14.59 8.59
C SER A 736 -27.45 -14.29 8.66
N GLN A 737 -28.25 -14.89 7.78
CA GLN A 737 -29.70 -14.64 7.67
C GLN A 737 -30.50 -15.61 8.56
N SER A 738 -31.03 -15.13 9.68
CA SER A 738 -31.81 -15.95 10.60
C SER A 738 -33.03 -16.59 9.92
N GLY A 739 -33.16 -17.92 10.04
CA GLY A 739 -34.19 -18.71 9.36
C GLY A 739 -33.76 -19.28 7.99
N SER A 740 -32.56 -18.94 7.52
CA SER A 740 -31.89 -19.64 6.41
C SER A 740 -31.60 -21.10 6.76
N SER A 741 -31.51 -21.96 5.73
CA SER A 741 -30.98 -23.33 5.84
C SER A 741 -29.51 -23.40 6.27
N CYS A 742 -28.80 -22.27 6.14
CA CYS A 742 -27.36 -22.13 6.35
C CYS A 742 -27.03 -21.26 7.55
N TYR A 743 -28.04 -20.86 8.33
CA TYR A 743 -27.88 -19.87 9.38
C TYR A 743 -27.02 -20.39 10.52
N ASP A 744 -25.92 -19.69 10.80
CA ASP A 744 -25.10 -19.90 11.98
C ASP A 744 -25.16 -18.67 12.91
N SER A 745 -25.33 -18.92 14.22
CA SER A 745 -25.49 -17.85 15.23
C SER A 745 -24.18 -17.30 15.78
N ASP A 746 -23.06 -17.98 15.51
CA ASP A 746 -21.71 -17.59 15.92
C ASP A 746 -20.99 -16.81 14.80
N VAL A 747 -21.51 -16.79 13.58
CA VAL A 747 -21.08 -15.87 12.51
C VAL A 747 -21.60 -14.45 12.74
N ASN A 748 -20.74 -13.44 12.54
CA ASN A 748 -21.12 -12.02 12.60
C ASN A 748 -22.09 -11.63 11.47
N ALA A 749 -23.09 -10.78 11.79
CA ALA A 749 -23.98 -10.19 10.79
C ALA A 749 -23.27 -9.34 9.72
N ALA A 750 -22.04 -8.88 9.98
CA ALA A 750 -21.18 -8.17 9.02
C ALA A 750 -20.24 -9.09 8.20
N SER A 751 -20.26 -10.40 8.43
CA SER A 751 -19.59 -11.40 7.57
C SER A 751 -20.25 -11.46 6.19
N CYS A 752 -19.55 -12.05 5.22
CA CYS A 752 -20.03 -12.21 3.84
C CYS A 752 -20.36 -10.88 3.12
N SER A 753 -19.78 -9.76 3.56
CA SER A 753 -19.98 -8.41 3.03
C SER A 753 -19.49 -8.21 1.58
N LEU A 754 -18.64 -9.11 1.06
CA LEU A 754 -18.23 -9.20 -0.34
C LEU A 754 -18.92 -10.37 -1.09
N GLY A 755 -19.75 -11.14 -0.38
CA GLY A 755 -20.52 -12.26 -0.89
C GLY A 755 -19.68 -13.45 -1.37
N ILE A 756 -20.36 -14.38 -2.04
CA ILE A 756 -19.84 -15.69 -2.47
C ILE A 756 -18.87 -15.62 -3.67
N SER A 757 -18.85 -14.50 -4.40
CA SER A 757 -18.29 -14.41 -5.77
C SER A 757 -16.84 -14.93 -5.89
N GLN A 758 -15.97 -14.56 -4.94
CA GLN A 758 -14.55 -14.92 -4.97
C GLN A 758 -14.27 -16.37 -4.54
N LEU A 759 -15.23 -17.08 -3.92
CA LEU A 759 -15.09 -18.53 -3.69
C LEU A 759 -15.15 -19.33 -5.00
N THR A 760 -15.68 -18.76 -6.08
CA THR A 760 -15.89 -19.49 -7.34
C THR A 760 -14.60 -20.13 -7.84
N GLY A 761 -14.50 -21.46 -7.76
CA GLY A 761 -13.34 -22.21 -8.21
C GLY A 761 -12.14 -22.19 -7.25
N THR A 762 -12.33 -21.83 -5.98
CA THR A 762 -11.32 -22.03 -4.93
C THR A 762 -11.45 -23.40 -4.26
N GLY A 763 -12.52 -24.16 -4.57
CA GLY A 763 -12.88 -25.43 -3.93
C GLY A 763 -13.86 -25.26 -2.77
N PHE A 764 -13.90 -24.07 -2.18
CA PHE A 764 -14.75 -23.71 -1.04
C PHE A 764 -16.18 -23.33 -1.47
N GLU A 765 -16.47 -23.19 -2.77
CA GLU A 765 -17.83 -22.91 -3.28
C GLU A 765 -18.75 -24.15 -3.36
N LYS A 766 -18.32 -25.28 -2.79
CA LYS A 766 -19.02 -26.58 -2.87
C LYS A 766 -20.04 -26.76 -1.75
N SER A 767 -20.98 -27.70 -1.89
CA SER A 767 -22.01 -27.98 -0.86
C SER A 767 -22.07 -29.46 -0.46
N THR A 768 -22.15 -29.75 0.84
CA THR A 768 -22.27 -31.09 1.46
C THR A 768 -23.67 -31.72 1.36
N GLY A 769 -24.36 -31.49 0.24
CA GLY A 769 -25.71 -32.04 0.00
C GLY A 769 -26.84 -31.23 0.63
N GLY A 770 -26.57 -30.00 1.06
CA GLY A 770 -27.56 -28.98 1.40
C GLY A 770 -27.72 -27.93 0.30
N THR A 771 -28.13 -26.73 0.71
CA THR A 771 -28.15 -25.50 -0.11
C THR A 771 -26.96 -24.57 0.18
N CYS A 772 -26.13 -24.91 1.17
CA CYS A 772 -25.11 -24.06 1.77
C CYS A 772 -23.72 -24.38 1.22
N VAL A 773 -22.85 -23.39 1.08
CA VAL A 773 -21.44 -23.65 0.77
C VAL A 773 -20.65 -24.05 2.02
N ILE A 774 -19.74 -25.00 1.86
CA ILE A 774 -18.90 -25.58 2.92
C ILE A 774 -17.75 -24.66 3.36
N GLY A 775 -17.76 -23.39 3.01
CA GLY A 775 -16.57 -22.57 3.19
C GLY A 775 -16.77 -21.08 3.08
N GLY A 776 -15.78 -20.36 3.60
CA GLY A 776 -15.67 -18.92 3.52
C GLY A 776 -14.20 -18.50 3.53
N GLY A 777 -13.97 -17.20 3.40
CA GLY A 777 -12.64 -16.64 3.52
C GLY A 777 -12.63 -15.15 3.79
N THR A 778 -11.41 -14.64 3.91
CA THR A 778 -11.15 -13.22 4.11
C THR A 778 -11.23 -12.44 2.80
N HIS A 779 -10.90 -11.14 2.85
CA HIS A 779 -10.30 -10.48 1.68
C HIS A 779 -8.77 -10.63 1.75
N TRP A 780 -8.05 -10.01 0.81
CA TRP A 780 -6.61 -9.80 0.98
C TRP A 780 -6.36 -8.90 2.20
N LEU A 781 -5.57 -9.39 3.15
CA LEU A 781 -5.12 -8.72 4.37
C LEU A 781 -3.62 -8.39 4.24
N THR A 782 -3.18 -7.27 4.79
CA THR A 782 -1.76 -6.93 4.86
C THR A 782 -1.23 -7.22 6.27
N THR A 783 -0.27 -8.14 6.37
CA THR A 783 0.44 -8.48 7.60
C THR A 783 1.80 -7.81 7.61
N ALA A 784 2.19 -7.18 8.72
CA ALA A 784 3.46 -6.45 8.82
C ALA A 784 4.19 -6.69 10.15
N GLY A 785 5.52 -6.60 10.11
CA GLY A 785 6.42 -6.82 11.25
C GLY A 785 7.70 -5.98 11.16
N ASN A 786 8.29 -5.65 12.30
CA ASN A 786 9.47 -4.79 12.40
C ASN A 786 10.78 -5.59 12.32
N VAL A 787 11.86 -4.93 11.92
CA VAL A 787 13.21 -5.51 11.81
C VAL A 787 14.28 -4.59 12.40
N ILE A 788 15.45 -5.14 12.66
CA ILE A 788 16.66 -4.34 12.89
C ILE A 788 17.27 -4.10 11.50
N PRO A 789 17.59 -2.85 11.11
CA PRO A 789 18.12 -2.56 9.78
C PRO A 789 19.48 -3.22 9.53
N GLY A 790 19.71 -3.70 8.31
CA GLY A 790 20.98 -4.35 7.91
C GLY A 790 21.23 -5.73 8.54
N ASP A 791 20.25 -6.25 9.27
CA ASP A 791 20.38 -7.39 10.18
C ASP A 791 19.52 -8.59 9.76
N ILE A 792 19.70 -9.74 10.42
CA ILE A 792 18.97 -10.96 10.07
C ILE A 792 17.55 -10.96 10.66
N VAL A 793 16.58 -11.33 9.84
CA VAL A 793 15.22 -11.69 10.26
C VAL A 793 14.86 -13.09 9.73
N GLU A 794 14.13 -13.84 10.54
CA GLU A 794 13.57 -15.14 10.17
C GLU A 794 12.04 -15.07 10.24
N LEU A 795 11.37 -15.47 9.16
CA LEU A 795 9.92 -15.43 9.01
C LEU A 795 9.39 -16.85 8.78
N ARG A 796 8.50 -17.31 9.67
CA ARG A 796 7.90 -18.65 9.64
C ARG A 796 6.39 -18.52 9.46
N ILE A 797 5.89 -18.75 8.25
CA ILE A 797 4.46 -18.68 7.90
C ILE A 797 3.92 -20.12 7.88
N VAL A 798 2.88 -20.40 8.69
CA VAL A 798 2.41 -21.77 8.94
C VAL A 798 0.89 -21.84 8.94
N ILE A 799 0.34 -22.87 8.29
CA ILE A 799 -1.07 -23.27 8.35
C ILE A 799 -1.19 -24.75 8.73
N TRP A 800 -2.18 -25.11 9.55
CA TRP A 800 -2.46 -26.49 9.95
C TRP A 800 -3.90 -26.73 10.41
N ASP A 801 -4.36 -27.97 10.24
CA ASP A 801 -5.65 -28.47 10.72
C ASP A 801 -5.65 -28.60 12.27
N VAL A 802 -6.72 -28.13 12.92
CA VAL A 802 -6.92 -28.28 14.38
C VAL A 802 -8.18 -29.07 14.72
N GLY A 803 -8.19 -30.35 14.39
CA GLY A 803 -9.12 -31.29 15.00
C GLY A 803 -8.86 -32.71 14.55
N ASP A 804 -9.01 -32.93 13.24
CA ASP A 804 -8.79 -34.20 12.57
C ASP A 804 -8.02 -34.07 11.22
N THR A 805 -8.58 -34.37 10.06
CA THR A 805 -7.85 -34.26 8.78
C THR A 805 -8.85 -34.02 7.65
N ALA A 806 -9.78 -33.09 7.86
CA ALA A 806 -10.93 -32.85 7.01
C ALA A 806 -11.41 -31.41 7.14
N TYR A 807 -12.03 -30.86 6.09
CA TYR A 807 -12.47 -29.47 6.03
C TYR A 807 -11.31 -28.44 6.08
N ASP A 808 -10.17 -28.80 5.48
CA ASP A 808 -8.93 -28.03 5.51
C ASP A 808 -9.06 -26.53 5.17
N SER A 809 -8.23 -25.73 5.82
CA SER A 809 -7.98 -24.33 5.46
C SER A 809 -6.84 -24.15 4.46
N THR A 810 -6.83 -22.99 3.78
CA THR A 810 -5.87 -22.61 2.74
C THR A 810 -5.49 -21.14 2.86
N ALA A 811 -4.21 -20.84 2.79
CA ALA A 811 -3.65 -19.49 2.79
C ALA A 811 -2.98 -19.17 1.44
N LEU A 812 -3.37 -18.06 0.83
CA LEU A 812 -2.62 -17.41 -0.25
C LEU A 812 -1.63 -16.42 0.37
N LEU A 813 -0.46 -16.27 -0.23
CA LEU A 813 0.65 -15.43 0.24
C LEU A 813 1.30 -14.72 -0.96
N ASP A 814 1.45 -13.40 -0.89
CA ASP A 814 2.01 -12.58 -1.97
C ASP A 814 2.49 -11.19 -1.47
N GLY A 815 3.10 -10.36 -2.32
CA GLY A 815 3.27 -8.92 -2.11
C GLY A 815 4.18 -8.54 -0.93
N PHE A 816 5.28 -9.26 -0.74
CA PHE A 816 6.30 -8.97 0.28
C PHE A 816 7.05 -7.67 -0.06
N LYS A 817 7.12 -6.73 0.89
CA LYS A 817 7.78 -5.43 0.72
C LYS A 817 8.59 -5.07 1.95
N TRP A 818 9.76 -4.49 1.74
CA TRP A 818 10.49 -3.77 2.78
C TRP A 818 9.88 -2.38 2.99
N LEU A 819 9.93 -1.90 4.22
CA LEU A 819 9.37 -0.61 4.64
C LEU A 819 10.45 0.18 5.37
N SER A 820 10.71 1.42 4.94
CA SER A 820 11.70 2.32 5.54
C SER A 820 11.35 2.73 6.98
N ASN A 821 10.05 2.82 7.29
CA ASN A 821 9.53 3.16 8.60
C ASN A 821 9.10 1.91 9.40
N ALA A 822 9.29 1.96 10.71
CA ALA A 822 8.71 0.96 11.62
C ALA A 822 7.19 1.13 11.68
N THR A 823 6.47 0.04 11.87
CA THR A 823 5.00 -0.02 11.86
C THR A 823 4.45 -0.67 13.13
N LEU A 824 3.14 -0.59 13.34
CA LEU A 824 2.46 -1.41 14.34
C LEU A 824 2.39 -2.86 13.83
N PRO A 825 3.04 -3.83 14.48
CA PRO A 825 3.06 -5.20 13.98
C PRO A 825 1.69 -5.88 14.20
N GLY A 826 1.20 -6.56 13.16
CA GLY A 826 -0.15 -7.10 13.13
C GLY A 826 -0.62 -7.36 11.70
N THR A 827 -1.94 -7.53 11.55
CA THR A 827 -2.63 -7.73 10.26
C THR A 827 -3.86 -6.82 10.18
N GLY A 828 -4.12 -6.23 9.00
CA GLY A 828 -5.27 -5.35 8.74
C GLY A 828 -5.75 -5.42 7.29
#